data_AF-A0A6N6RXD9-F1
#
_entry.id   AF-A0A6N6RXD9-F1
#
_cell.length_a   1.000
_cell.length_b   1.000
_cell.length_c   1.000
_cell.angle_alpha   90.00
_cell.angle_beta   90.00
_cell.angle_gamma   90.00
#
_symmetry.space_group_name_H-M   'P 1'
#
loop_
_entity.id
_entity.type
_entity.pdbx_description
1 polymer ?
#
loop_
_entity_poly.entity_id
_entity_poly.type
_entity_poly.pdbx_seq_one_letter_code
_entity_poly.pdbx_strand_id
1 'polypeptide(L)'
;MVTQQLESTSIGPLSTLIEKISIDNEWVDQSFAIYCVSYKGIDDNSERSKRLVTLASEIYKSGSVYCLVKGTKKEACYWVLLPRDAKLELKDTSLAIKPSSAAELPTWKLARLLIKAIPKVLSGTTPDIKRFESEGLYYLVKSKKLPKGHSGYELTAMEIDLAPCGALGYQQMLSMSTKTFSPLSWFTLENGDIQKKAKFATRYQLDDVGMLVSKSLKGDYIKKPLYSNAKNRIQAIDITKESYSGFQLSKVGILEQFMKDLKQAYGDSVSLNLQRIPGEKHRFVSDTIVKNHYVEIFNALKEHRLVICDLTENQDTDAALTLLHGIDHLGINAEVAEAPIRGALNILIVGNKDTYKSAEEDPYQVYRKKYQDTVFQSCYPERLWDRRGQPNRHVVEVLLKELLIKLEVHTRKHVIEYPTGPEGGVYYMPKRPQDESSDIRDGAWPIYASKFVGDEWQYTQATQEELEDLELDLGDDKWQVFQGYQRSPVIYWPESGDYAIFIDTDIQMLPEFEAIAERLRELKEGRSQDVPIALLTQFIEENPDSKVVNKLRAILSEWDDTAPLPFDYFSTISYKSNDEKQFYDWLRDQGFFLKTSMRGQKEGYFNASLGFFYNREQGMYFAGGKGSPQSKIENFSHLYVIKHSFDVLPEEVENLFDVYHLRHRLPTVTPYPFKHLREYAEMQRFKS
;
A
#
# COMPACT_ATOMS: atom_id res chain seq x y z
N MET A 1 3.74 -28.29 13.76
CA MET A 1 3.97 -27.42 14.93
C MET A 1 2.71 -26.58 15.18
N VAL A 2 2.10 -26.69 16.35
CA VAL A 2 0.76 -26.13 16.64
C VAL A 2 0.79 -24.61 16.67
N THR A 3 0.17 -23.98 15.67
CA THR A 3 -0.11 -22.54 15.64
C THR A 3 -1.22 -22.25 16.64
N GLN A 4 -1.10 -21.17 17.43
CA GLN A 4 -2.25 -20.70 18.22
C GLN A 4 -3.31 -20.15 17.26
N GLN A 5 -4.32 -20.96 16.98
CA GLN A 5 -5.60 -20.49 16.47
C GLN A 5 -6.32 -19.82 17.64
N LEU A 6 -6.51 -18.50 17.57
CA LEU A 6 -7.48 -17.84 18.42
C LEU A 6 -8.86 -18.09 17.81
N GLU A 7 -9.84 -18.41 18.66
CA GLU A 7 -11.24 -18.48 18.27
C GLU A 7 -11.66 -17.19 17.56
N SER A 8 -12.48 -17.35 16.51
CA SER A 8 -12.96 -16.28 15.65
C SER A 8 -13.51 -15.12 16.47
N THR A 9 -12.89 -13.94 16.39
CA THR A 9 -13.63 -12.71 16.68
C THR A 9 -14.75 -12.65 15.64
N SER A 10 -16.01 -12.74 16.07
CA SER A 10 -17.21 -12.78 15.20
C SER A 10 -17.33 -11.60 14.24
N ILE A 11 -16.50 -10.57 14.42
CA ILE A 11 -16.44 -9.34 13.65
C ILE A 11 -15.09 -9.35 12.93
N GLY A 12 -15.08 -9.76 11.66
CA GLY A 12 -13.86 -9.81 10.85
C GLY A 12 -13.24 -8.42 10.57
N PRO A 13 -12.05 -8.37 9.95
CA PRO A 13 -11.30 -7.13 9.76
C PRO A 13 -12.02 -6.14 8.84
N LEU A 14 -11.91 -4.85 9.17
CA LEU A 14 -12.48 -3.75 8.38
C LEU A 14 -11.71 -3.58 7.06
N SER A 15 -12.40 -3.12 6.02
CA SER A 15 -11.80 -2.88 4.70
C SER A 15 -12.28 -1.56 4.09
N THR A 16 -11.65 -1.12 3.01
CA THR A 16 -12.14 0.03 2.22
C THR A 16 -13.31 -0.32 1.30
N LEU A 17 -13.73 -1.58 1.23
CA LEU A 17 -14.92 -1.98 0.48
C LEU A 17 -16.15 -1.36 1.14
N ILE A 18 -17.09 -0.86 0.34
CA ILE A 18 -18.28 -0.18 0.85
C ILE A 18 -19.42 -1.19 0.95
N GLU A 19 -19.91 -1.40 2.16
CA GLU A 19 -21.10 -2.22 2.42
C GLU A 19 -22.37 -1.49 1.95
N LYS A 20 -22.49 -0.22 2.31
CA LYS A 20 -23.67 0.58 2.00
C LYS A 20 -23.34 2.07 1.87
N ILE A 21 -23.98 2.71 0.90
CA ILE A 21 -24.10 4.17 0.80
C ILE A 21 -25.58 4.51 0.96
N SER A 22 -25.93 5.35 1.93
CA SER A 22 -27.30 5.87 2.09
C SER A 22 -27.30 7.36 1.77
N ILE A 23 -28.19 7.78 0.88
CA ILE A 23 -28.36 9.18 0.48
C ILE A 23 -29.85 9.49 0.47
N ASP A 24 -30.26 10.51 1.22
CA ASP A 24 -31.59 11.10 1.12
C ASP A 24 -31.64 12.02 -0.11
N ASN A 25 -32.23 11.53 -1.20
CA ASN A 25 -32.34 12.28 -2.45
C ASN A 25 -33.18 13.54 -2.31
N GLU A 26 -34.25 13.53 -1.51
CA GLU A 26 -35.10 14.70 -1.32
C GLU A 26 -34.35 15.81 -0.59
N TRP A 27 -33.62 15.46 0.46
CA TRP A 27 -32.75 16.39 1.17
C TRP A 27 -31.67 16.98 0.25
N VAL A 28 -31.09 16.17 -0.63
CA VAL A 28 -30.10 16.64 -1.61
C VAL A 28 -30.71 17.66 -2.57
N ASP A 29 -31.88 17.37 -3.13
CA ASP A 29 -32.58 18.27 -4.07
C ASP A 29 -33.08 19.57 -3.40
N GLN A 30 -33.29 19.55 -2.07
CA GLN A 30 -33.58 20.74 -1.28
C GLN A 30 -32.31 21.55 -0.97
N SER A 31 -31.17 20.88 -0.81
CA SER A 31 -29.92 21.51 -0.36
C SER A 31 -29.01 21.98 -1.49
N PHE A 32 -29.09 21.36 -2.67
CA PHE A 32 -28.19 21.60 -3.80
C PHE A 32 -28.91 21.70 -5.13
N ALA A 33 -28.21 22.23 -6.13
CA ALA A 33 -28.62 22.15 -7.53
C ALA A 33 -27.64 21.24 -8.30
N ILE A 34 -28.18 20.29 -9.07
CA ILE A 34 -27.40 19.36 -9.89
C ILE A 34 -27.64 19.67 -11.36
N TYR A 35 -26.56 19.75 -12.14
CA TYR A 35 -26.61 19.93 -13.59
C TYR A 35 -25.79 18.88 -14.33
N CYS A 36 -26.30 18.45 -15.48
CA CYS A 36 -25.59 17.67 -16.49
C CYS A 36 -25.13 18.60 -17.62
N VAL A 37 -23.81 18.76 -17.78
CA VAL A 37 -23.18 19.43 -18.92
C VAL A 37 -22.74 18.38 -19.93
N SER A 38 -23.58 18.12 -20.92
CA SER A 38 -23.32 17.14 -21.99
C SER A 38 -22.51 17.75 -23.12
N TYR A 39 -21.44 17.06 -23.51
CA TYR A 39 -20.61 17.35 -24.69
C TYR A 39 -20.78 16.28 -25.79
N LYS A 40 -21.91 15.55 -25.77
CA LYS A 40 -22.25 14.59 -26.84
C LYS A 40 -22.33 15.22 -28.23
N GLY A 41 -22.73 16.49 -28.32
CA GLY A 41 -22.86 17.23 -29.59
C GLY A 41 -21.54 17.55 -30.29
N ILE A 42 -20.39 17.22 -29.69
CA ILE A 42 -19.08 17.35 -30.33
C ILE A 42 -18.74 15.98 -30.94
N ASP A 43 -19.04 15.78 -32.21
CA ASP A 43 -18.93 14.47 -32.88
C ASP A 43 -17.47 14.07 -33.17
N ASP A 44 -16.60 15.03 -33.46
CA ASP A 44 -15.19 14.76 -33.75
C ASP A 44 -14.40 14.42 -32.47
N ASN A 45 -13.73 13.25 -32.46
CA ASN A 45 -12.99 12.78 -31.29
C ASN A 45 -11.74 13.62 -30.97
N SER A 46 -11.09 14.23 -31.97
CA SER A 46 -9.91 15.08 -31.77
C SER A 46 -10.32 16.41 -31.14
N GLU A 47 -11.38 17.02 -31.66
CA GLU A 47 -12.01 18.22 -31.13
C GLU A 47 -12.55 18.00 -29.72
N ARG A 48 -13.27 16.90 -29.48
CA ARG A 48 -13.74 16.51 -28.16
C ARG A 48 -12.58 16.38 -27.17
N SER A 49 -11.48 15.74 -27.58
CA SER A 49 -10.29 15.59 -26.73
C SER A 49 -9.66 16.93 -26.37
N LYS A 50 -9.56 17.86 -27.34
CA LYS A 50 -9.08 19.23 -27.10
C LYS A 50 -10.03 20.00 -26.17
N ARG A 51 -11.35 19.91 -26.38
CA ARG A 51 -12.36 20.61 -25.56
C ARG A 51 -12.33 20.15 -24.11
N LEU A 52 -12.16 18.84 -23.88
CA LEU A 52 -12.13 18.27 -22.54
C LEU A 52 -10.98 18.80 -21.67
N VAL A 53 -9.91 19.31 -22.27
CA VAL A 53 -8.78 19.93 -21.55
C VAL A 53 -9.22 21.19 -20.80
N THR A 54 -10.08 22.02 -21.40
CA THR A 54 -10.47 23.32 -20.84
C THR A 54 -11.85 23.32 -20.19
N LEU A 55 -12.76 22.45 -20.64
CA LEU A 55 -14.18 22.46 -20.24
C LEU A 55 -14.38 22.43 -18.72
N ALA A 56 -13.70 21.54 -18.00
CA ALA A 56 -13.84 21.48 -16.55
C ALA A 56 -13.46 22.81 -15.87
N SER A 57 -12.40 23.48 -16.33
CA SER A 57 -12.00 24.80 -15.81
C SER A 57 -13.00 25.90 -16.13
N GLU A 58 -13.68 25.80 -17.27
CA GLU A 58 -14.73 26.76 -17.66
C GLU A 58 -15.98 26.56 -16.82
N ILE A 59 -16.36 25.32 -16.52
CA ILE A 59 -17.45 25.01 -15.57
C ILE A 59 -17.17 25.67 -14.22
N TYR A 60 -15.99 25.46 -13.63
CA TYR A 60 -15.63 26.11 -12.36
C TYR A 60 -15.66 27.64 -12.39
N LYS A 61 -15.45 28.26 -13.55
CA LYS A 61 -15.48 29.73 -13.71
C LYS A 61 -16.88 30.30 -13.93
N SER A 62 -17.85 29.46 -14.26
CA SER A 62 -19.21 29.91 -14.58
C SER A 62 -20.03 30.34 -13.37
N GLY A 63 -19.58 30.05 -12.15
CA GLY A 63 -20.25 30.50 -10.94
C GLY A 63 -19.77 29.75 -9.69
N SER A 64 -20.64 29.70 -8.68
CA SER A 64 -20.41 29.02 -7.40
C SER A 64 -20.51 27.50 -7.55
N VAL A 65 -19.58 26.88 -8.27
CA VAL A 65 -19.51 25.43 -8.41
C VAL A 65 -18.81 24.82 -7.18
N TYR A 66 -19.48 23.89 -6.52
CA TYR A 66 -18.87 23.15 -5.41
C TYR A 66 -17.91 22.07 -5.90
N CYS A 67 -18.33 21.30 -6.90
CA CYS A 67 -17.49 20.29 -7.53
C CYS A 67 -18.10 19.80 -8.85
N LEU A 68 -17.36 18.99 -9.59
CA LEU A 68 -17.87 18.24 -10.74
C LEU A 68 -17.28 16.83 -10.84
N VAL A 69 -18.02 15.91 -11.45
CA VAL A 69 -17.61 14.54 -11.75
C VAL A 69 -17.82 14.26 -13.23
N LYS A 70 -16.79 13.70 -13.88
CA LYS A 70 -16.89 13.29 -15.28
C LYS A 70 -17.75 12.02 -15.39
N GLY A 71 -18.73 12.04 -16.29
CA GLY A 71 -19.50 10.86 -16.66
C GLY A 71 -18.65 9.83 -17.40
N THR A 72 -19.21 8.64 -17.59
CA THR A 72 -18.60 7.58 -18.39
C THR A 72 -18.42 8.01 -19.85
N LYS A 73 -17.58 7.30 -20.62
CA LYS A 73 -17.38 7.58 -22.05
C LYS A 73 -18.71 7.56 -22.84
N LYS A 74 -19.66 6.70 -22.46
CA LYS A 74 -21.00 6.61 -23.07
C LYS A 74 -21.89 7.80 -22.72
N GLU A 75 -21.74 8.35 -21.52
CA GLU A 75 -22.50 9.53 -21.08
C GLU A 75 -21.96 10.82 -21.69
N ALA A 76 -20.64 10.92 -21.87
CA ALA A 76 -19.99 12.10 -22.45
C ALA A 76 -20.52 13.42 -21.84
N CYS A 77 -20.55 13.48 -20.50
CA CYS A 77 -20.99 14.66 -19.75
C CYS A 77 -20.09 14.94 -18.53
N TYR A 78 -20.30 16.10 -17.92
CA TYR A 78 -19.91 16.40 -16.55
C TYR A 78 -21.16 16.61 -15.70
N TRP A 79 -21.20 15.95 -14.55
CA TRP A 79 -22.18 16.24 -13.49
C TRP A 79 -21.61 17.31 -12.59
N VAL A 80 -22.40 18.33 -12.26
CA VAL A 80 -21.95 19.53 -11.53
C VAL A 80 -22.87 19.75 -10.35
N LEU A 81 -22.28 19.96 -9.16
CA LEU A 81 -23.00 20.31 -7.94
C LEU A 81 -22.78 21.78 -7.60
N LEU A 82 -23.86 22.51 -7.32
CA LEU A 82 -23.88 23.92 -6.95
C LEU A 82 -24.76 24.15 -5.71
N PRO A 83 -24.66 25.32 -5.04
CA PRO A 83 -25.66 25.76 -4.08
C PRO A 83 -27.07 25.75 -4.68
N ARG A 84 -28.10 25.50 -3.87
CA ARG A 84 -29.50 25.31 -4.30
C ARG A 84 -30.02 26.38 -5.26
N ASP A 85 -29.70 27.63 -5.00
CA ASP A 85 -30.21 28.79 -5.76
C ASP A 85 -29.29 29.23 -6.90
N ALA A 86 -28.15 28.56 -7.07
CA ALA A 86 -27.20 28.89 -8.13
C ALA A 86 -27.65 28.33 -9.48
N LYS A 87 -27.37 29.09 -10.55
CA LYS A 87 -27.57 28.66 -11.94
C LYS A 87 -26.23 28.43 -12.62
N LEU A 88 -26.22 27.46 -13.53
CA LEU A 88 -25.05 27.15 -14.34
C LEU A 88 -25.26 27.68 -15.75
N GLU A 89 -24.45 28.67 -16.14
CA GLU A 89 -24.51 29.28 -17.48
C GLU A 89 -23.14 29.20 -18.17
N LEU A 90 -23.09 28.51 -19.31
CA LEU A 90 -21.93 28.53 -20.20
C LEU A 90 -22.38 29.11 -21.54
N LYS A 91 -21.55 29.99 -22.13
CA LYS A 91 -21.83 30.64 -23.42
C LYS A 91 -21.62 29.71 -24.62
N ASP A 92 -21.20 28.47 -24.40
CA ASP A 92 -20.84 27.52 -25.45
C ASP A 92 -22.07 26.75 -25.95
N THR A 93 -22.49 27.07 -27.19
CA THR A 93 -23.63 26.45 -27.87
C THR A 93 -23.42 24.98 -28.27
N SER A 94 -22.18 24.47 -28.24
CA SER A 94 -21.89 23.05 -28.51
C SER A 94 -22.21 22.13 -27.32
N LEU A 95 -22.52 22.72 -26.16
CA LEU A 95 -22.84 22.00 -24.92
C LEU A 95 -24.35 22.03 -24.67
N ALA A 96 -24.87 20.93 -24.14
CA ALA A 96 -26.23 20.88 -23.60
C ALA A 96 -26.18 20.88 -22.07
N ILE A 97 -26.75 21.90 -21.45
CA ILE A 97 -26.83 22.04 -19.98
C ILE A 97 -28.26 21.71 -19.55
N LYS A 98 -28.42 20.74 -18.66
CA LYS A 98 -29.73 20.32 -18.15
C LYS A 98 -29.71 20.24 -16.62
N PRO A 99 -30.67 20.84 -15.90
CA PRO A 99 -30.86 20.52 -14.48
C PRO A 99 -31.26 19.04 -14.35
N SER A 100 -30.92 18.43 -13.23
CA SER A 100 -31.18 17.02 -12.93
C SER A 100 -31.52 16.87 -11.45
N SER A 101 -32.34 15.87 -11.13
CA SER A 101 -32.64 15.52 -9.73
C SER A 101 -31.64 14.50 -9.19
N ALA A 102 -31.46 14.47 -7.86
CA ALA A 102 -30.59 13.50 -7.20
C ALA A 102 -30.95 12.05 -7.55
N ALA A 103 -32.24 11.75 -7.68
CA ALA A 103 -32.77 10.42 -8.01
C ALA A 103 -32.42 9.94 -9.43
N GLU A 104 -32.07 10.83 -10.36
CA GLU A 104 -31.66 10.47 -11.72
C GLU A 104 -30.23 9.95 -11.80
N LEU A 105 -29.41 10.19 -10.76
CA LEU A 105 -28.02 9.76 -10.73
C LEU A 105 -27.89 8.40 -10.05
N PRO A 106 -27.04 7.49 -10.57
CA PRO A 106 -26.59 6.33 -9.81
C PRO A 106 -26.00 6.77 -8.47
N THR A 107 -26.34 6.07 -7.38
CA THR A 107 -25.95 6.40 -6.00
C THR A 107 -24.45 6.69 -5.86
N TRP A 108 -23.58 5.90 -6.51
CA TRP A 108 -22.14 6.10 -6.46
C TRP A 108 -21.68 7.42 -7.12
N LYS A 109 -22.34 7.90 -8.19
CA LYS A 109 -22.00 9.19 -8.80
C LYS A 109 -22.42 10.34 -7.92
N LEU A 110 -23.63 10.25 -7.34
CA LEU A 110 -24.12 11.24 -6.40
C LEU A 110 -23.23 11.31 -5.16
N ALA A 111 -22.84 10.16 -4.61
CA ALA A 111 -21.88 10.07 -3.52
C ALA A 111 -20.55 10.73 -3.86
N ARG A 112 -20.00 10.52 -5.07
CA ARG A 112 -18.75 11.18 -5.50
C ARG A 112 -18.90 12.70 -5.58
N LEU A 113 -20.05 13.23 -6.04
CA LEU A 113 -20.29 14.66 -6.04
C LEU A 113 -20.29 15.20 -4.60
N LEU A 114 -21.06 14.57 -3.70
CA LEU A 114 -21.14 14.98 -2.31
C LEU A 114 -19.76 14.90 -1.63
N ILE A 115 -19.04 13.79 -1.75
CA ILE A 115 -17.66 13.64 -1.21
C ILE A 115 -16.75 14.77 -1.69
N LYS A 116 -16.74 15.09 -3.00
CA LYS A 116 -15.89 16.15 -3.54
C LYS A 116 -16.31 17.55 -3.09
N ALA A 117 -17.58 17.75 -2.78
CA ALA A 117 -18.13 19.04 -2.36
C ALA A 117 -17.81 19.39 -0.89
N ILE A 118 -17.45 18.42 -0.05
CA ILE A 118 -17.16 18.59 1.39
C ILE A 118 -16.34 19.86 1.71
N PRO A 119 -15.21 20.17 1.03
CA PRO A 119 -14.39 21.34 1.36
C PRO A 119 -15.13 22.67 1.16
N LYS A 120 -16.04 22.72 0.19
CA LYS A 120 -16.86 23.90 -0.12
C LYS A 120 -18.09 23.99 0.77
N VAL A 121 -18.72 22.87 1.11
CA VAL A 121 -19.86 22.82 2.04
C VAL A 121 -19.42 23.26 3.45
N LEU A 122 -18.24 22.82 3.88
CA LEU A 122 -17.68 23.16 5.19
C LEU A 122 -16.84 24.45 5.20
N SER A 123 -16.90 25.26 4.14
CA SER A 123 -16.12 26.50 4.06
C SER A 123 -16.53 27.46 5.17
N GLY A 124 -15.59 27.87 6.03
CA GLY A 124 -15.85 28.72 7.20
C GLY A 124 -15.63 28.02 8.55
N THR A 125 -15.49 26.69 8.54
CA THR A 125 -14.91 25.96 9.68
C THR A 125 -13.39 26.02 9.61
N THR A 126 -12.70 26.18 10.74
CA THR A 126 -11.23 26.09 10.85
C THR A 126 -10.86 24.69 11.33
N PRO A 127 -10.74 23.68 10.44
CA PRO A 127 -10.22 22.38 10.85
C PRO A 127 -8.71 22.46 11.11
N ASP A 128 -8.23 21.63 12.05
CA ASP A 128 -6.79 21.43 12.29
C ASP A 128 -6.06 20.90 11.04
N ILE A 129 -6.78 20.16 10.17
CA ILE A 129 -6.26 19.61 8.91
C ILE A 129 -6.87 20.33 7.72
N LYS A 130 -6.00 20.77 6.83
CA LYS A 130 -6.33 21.50 5.61
C LYS A 130 -6.88 20.53 4.54
N ARG A 131 -8.14 20.72 4.15
CA ARG A 131 -8.81 20.00 3.04
C ARG A 131 -9.18 20.94 1.90
N PHE A 132 -9.16 20.45 0.67
CA PHE A 132 -9.51 21.24 -0.52
C PHE A 132 -10.06 20.39 -1.66
N GLU A 133 -10.85 21.03 -2.52
CA GLU A 133 -11.37 20.44 -3.76
C GLU A 133 -10.50 20.92 -4.94
N SER A 134 -9.97 19.99 -5.73
CA SER A 134 -9.16 20.30 -6.92
C SER A 134 -9.21 19.16 -7.95
N GLU A 135 -10.42 18.90 -8.46
CA GLU A 135 -10.81 17.72 -9.25
C GLU A 135 -10.97 16.42 -8.44
N GLY A 136 -11.08 16.56 -7.12
CA GLY A 136 -11.05 15.49 -6.13
C GLY A 136 -11.04 16.09 -4.72
N LEU A 137 -11.36 15.27 -3.71
CA LEU A 137 -11.22 15.65 -2.31
C LEU A 137 -9.80 15.34 -1.84
N TYR A 138 -9.08 16.35 -1.38
CA TYR A 138 -7.70 16.20 -0.89
C TYR A 138 -7.56 16.69 0.54
N TYR A 139 -6.79 15.95 1.32
CA TYR A 139 -6.32 16.35 2.65
C TYR A 139 -4.81 16.57 2.61
N LEU A 140 -4.35 17.76 2.98
CA LEU A 140 -2.94 18.11 3.04
C LEU A 140 -2.27 17.39 4.22
N VAL A 141 -1.23 16.60 3.93
CA VAL A 141 -0.49 15.86 4.94
C VAL A 141 0.86 16.50 5.25
N LYS A 142 1.53 17.03 4.23
CA LYS A 142 2.87 17.61 4.38
C LYS A 142 3.13 18.69 3.37
N SER A 143 3.77 19.77 3.81
CA SER A 143 4.42 20.76 2.95
C SER A 143 5.93 20.74 3.19
N LYS A 144 6.72 20.73 2.12
CA LYS A 144 8.18 20.72 2.18
C LYS A 144 8.72 21.87 1.34
N LYS A 145 9.47 22.78 1.95
CA LYS A 145 10.13 23.86 1.20
C LYS A 145 11.15 23.27 0.22
N LEU A 146 11.22 23.82 -0.99
CA LEU A 146 12.17 23.36 -1.99
C LEU A 146 13.63 23.68 -1.59
N PRO A 147 14.62 22.93 -2.14
CA PRO A 147 16.04 23.19 -1.92
C PRO A 147 16.49 24.60 -2.36
N LYS A 148 17.67 25.02 -1.88
CA LYS A 148 18.29 26.31 -2.28
C LYS A 148 18.34 26.43 -3.81
N GLY A 149 17.93 27.59 -4.33
CA GLY A 149 17.84 27.87 -5.77
C GLY A 149 16.43 27.74 -6.36
N HIS A 150 15.47 27.16 -5.62
CA HIS A 150 14.08 27.03 -6.04
C HIS A 150 13.12 27.69 -5.04
N SER A 151 12.06 28.33 -5.56
CA SER A 151 10.99 28.94 -4.77
C SER A 151 9.75 28.04 -4.71
N GLY A 152 9.01 28.13 -3.60
CA GLY A 152 7.77 27.38 -3.37
C GLY A 152 7.92 26.12 -2.52
N TYR A 153 6.87 25.31 -2.52
CA TYR A 153 6.72 24.12 -1.67
C TYR A 153 6.36 22.90 -2.51
N GLU A 154 6.86 21.73 -2.12
CA GLU A 154 6.29 20.46 -2.51
C GLU A 154 5.21 20.06 -1.50
N LEU A 155 3.98 19.87 -1.98
CA LEU A 155 2.83 19.52 -1.16
C LEU A 155 2.46 18.06 -1.37
N THR A 156 2.37 17.30 -0.29
CA THR A 156 1.88 15.91 -0.29
C THR A 156 0.49 15.90 0.34
N ALA A 157 -0.49 15.40 -0.42
CA ALA A 157 -1.86 15.27 0.00
C ALA A 157 -2.39 13.85 -0.23
N MET A 158 -3.40 13.46 0.53
CA MET A 158 -4.16 12.23 0.30
C MET A 158 -5.46 12.56 -0.41
N GLU A 159 -5.70 11.91 -1.55
CA GLU A 159 -6.97 11.96 -2.27
C GLU A 159 -7.89 10.84 -1.75
N ILE A 160 -9.13 11.21 -1.42
CA ILE A 160 -10.24 10.30 -1.15
C ILE A 160 -11.21 10.35 -2.33
N ASP A 161 -11.52 9.19 -2.91
CA ASP A 161 -12.52 9.05 -3.98
C ASP A 161 -13.19 7.67 -3.92
N LEU A 162 -14.28 7.49 -4.66
CA LEU A 162 -14.85 6.16 -4.90
C LEU A 162 -14.24 5.53 -6.15
N ALA A 163 -13.89 4.25 -6.04
CA ALA A 163 -13.41 3.44 -7.15
C ALA A 163 -14.21 2.12 -7.23
N PRO A 164 -14.50 1.60 -8.43
CA PRO A 164 -15.13 0.29 -8.57
C PRO A 164 -14.09 -0.84 -8.47
N CYS A 165 -14.45 -1.95 -7.84
CA CYS A 165 -13.66 -3.18 -7.80
C CYS A 165 -14.17 -4.17 -8.85
N GLY A 166 -13.43 -4.36 -9.94
CA GLY A 166 -13.84 -5.25 -11.04
C GLY A 166 -13.96 -6.72 -10.64
N ALA A 167 -13.11 -7.19 -9.73
CA ALA A 167 -13.11 -8.57 -9.21
C ALA A 167 -14.40 -8.91 -8.43
N LEU A 168 -15.04 -7.91 -7.83
CA LEU A 168 -16.26 -8.04 -7.02
C LEU A 168 -17.47 -7.41 -7.72
N GLY A 169 -17.59 -7.59 -9.04
CA GLY A 169 -18.77 -7.14 -9.79
C GLY A 169 -18.97 -5.62 -9.80
N TYR A 170 -17.88 -4.85 -9.76
CA TYR A 170 -17.89 -3.38 -9.69
C TYR A 170 -18.52 -2.79 -8.42
N GLN A 171 -18.53 -3.54 -7.31
CA GLN A 171 -18.78 -2.98 -5.98
C GLN A 171 -17.85 -1.79 -5.72
N GLN A 172 -18.34 -0.80 -4.97
CA GLN A 172 -17.59 0.44 -4.73
C GLN A 172 -16.66 0.27 -3.53
N MET A 173 -15.48 0.88 -3.60
CA MET A 173 -14.54 1.00 -2.49
C MET A 173 -14.07 2.44 -2.33
N LEU A 174 -13.64 2.80 -1.12
CA LEU A 174 -12.87 4.02 -0.89
C LEU A 174 -11.44 3.84 -1.39
N SER A 175 -11.06 4.66 -2.36
CA SER A 175 -9.70 4.76 -2.86
C SER A 175 -8.94 5.84 -2.09
N MET A 176 -7.83 5.47 -1.47
CA MET A 176 -6.92 6.37 -0.75
C MET A 176 -5.58 6.48 -1.49
N SER A 177 -5.38 7.57 -2.23
CA SER A 177 -4.18 7.73 -3.08
C SER A 177 -3.34 8.94 -2.70
N THR A 178 -2.02 8.77 -2.61
CA THR A 178 -1.11 9.90 -2.35
C THR A 178 -0.86 10.70 -3.62
N LYS A 179 -1.07 12.02 -3.56
CA LYS A 179 -0.74 12.95 -4.64
C LYS A 179 0.27 13.99 -4.17
N THR A 180 1.11 14.39 -5.11
CA THR A 180 2.06 15.49 -4.91
C THR A 180 1.70 16.64 -5.83
N PHE A 181 1.65 17.84 -5.27
CA PHE A 181 1.60 19.09 -6.03
C PHE A 181 2.97 19.77 -5.92
N SER A 182 3.52 20.18 -7.06
CA SER A 182 4.85 20.77 -7.15
C SER A 182 4.85 22.00 -8.05
N PRO A 183 5.75 22.96 -7.81
CA PRO A 183 5.89 24.14 -8.66
C PRO A 183 6.28 23.73 -10.09
N LEU A 184 5.65 24.37 -11.06
CA LEU A 184 5.95 24.22 -12.47
C LEU A 184 7.39 24.62 -12.78
N SER A 185 7.93 25.60 -12.06
CA SER A 185 9.32 26.08 -12.19
C SER A 185 10.35 24.95 -12.05
N TRP A 186 10.05 23.89 -11.29
CA TRP A 186 10.92 22.72 -11.17
C TRP A 186 11.04 21.91 -12.47
N PHE A 187 10.03 22.00 -13.33
CA PHE A 187 9.95 21.30 -14.60
C PHE A 187 10.27 22.21 -15.79
N THR A 188 10.70 23.44 -15.52
CA THR A 188 11.16 24.41 -16.52
C THR A 188 12.67 24.28 -16.67
N LEU A 189 13.14 24.14 -17.90
CA LEU A 189 14.56 24.10 -18.25
C LEU A 189 15.16 25.51 -18.22
N GLU A 190 16.48 25.62 -18.22
CA GLU A 190 17.18 26.92 -18.19
C GLU A 190 16.82 27.84 -19.37
N ASN A 191 16.48 27.24 -20.52
CA ASN A 191 16.02 27.96 -21.71
C ASN A 191 14.56 28.43 -21.63
N GLY A 192 13.87 28.18 -20.52
CA GLY A 192 12.46 28.53 -20.30
C GLY A 192 11.45 27.48 -20.79
N ASP A 193 11.88 26.41 -21.45
CA ASP A 193 10.97 25.37 -21.94
C ASP A 193 10.49 24.45 -20.83
N ILE A 194 9.22 24.05 -20.89
CA ILE A 194 8.65 23.08 -19.97
C ILE A 194 8.94 21.66 -20.48
N GLN A 195 9.50 20.83 -19.60
CA GLN A 195 9.76 19.41 -19.89
C GLN A 195 8.51 18.71 -20.42
N LYS A 196 8.67 17.80 -21.40
CA LYS A 196 7.57 17.06 -22.07
C LYS A 196 6.57 16.47 -21.08
N LYS A 197 7.05 15.91 -19.96
CA LYS A 197 6.24 15.28 -18.91
C LYS A 197 5.33 16.25 -18.13
N ALA A 198 5.59 17.55 -18.17
CA ALA A 198 4.87 18.62 -17.48
C ALA A 198 4.18 19.61 -18.43
N LYS A 199 4.45 19.52 -19.74
CA LYS A 199 3.93 20.44 -20.77
C LYS A 199 2.40 20.46 -20.82
N PHE A 200 1.78 19.29 -20.77
CA PHE A 200 0.32 19.12 -20.85
C PHE A 200 -0.34 18.82 -19.50
N ALA A 201 0.39 19.00 -18.39
CA ALA A 201 -0.19 18.79 -17.06
C ALA A 201 -1.18 19.91 -16.72
N THR A 202 -2.30 19.53 -16.09
CA THR A 202 -3.25 20.49 -15.52
C THR A 202 -2.51 21.45 -14.58
N ARG A 203 -2.84 22.74 -14.69
CA ARG A 203 -2.28 23.82 -13.88
C ARG A 203 -3.13 24.04 -12.62
N TYR A 204 -2.46 24.45 -11.55
CA TYR A 204 -3.07 24.71 -10.26
C TYR A 204 -2.45 25.94 -9.61
N GLN A 205 -3.24 26.68 -8.84
CA GLN A 205 -2.78 27.81 -8.04
C GLN A 205 -2.62 27.38 -6.59
N LEU A 206 -1.52 27.78 -5.96
CA LEU A 206 -1.33 27.65 -4.52
C LEU A 206 -1.74 28.95 -3.82
N ASP A 207 -2.48 28.82 -2.73
CA ASP A 207 -2.57 29.82 -1.66
C ASP A 207 -1.43 29.58 -0.67
N ASP A 208 -0.45 30.47 -0.61
CA ASP A 208 0.75 30.31 0.24
C ASP A 208 0.46 30.41 1.75
N VAL A 209 -0.68 30.98 2.16
CA VAL A 209 -1.07 31.07 3.58
C VAL A 209 -1.78 29.78 3.99
N GLY A 210 -2.82 29.43 3.24
CA GLY A 210 -3.60 28.22 3.44
C GLY A 210 -2.84 26.95 3.04
N MET A 211 -1.78 27.02 2.25
CA MET A 211 -1.18 25.87 1.56
C MET A 211 -2.23 25.02 0.80
N LEU A 212 -3.27 25.68 0.29
CA LEU A 212 -4.39 25.04 -0.40
C LEU A 212 -4.21 25.18 -1.92
N VAL A 213 -4.55 24.11 -2.65
CA VAL A 213 -4.40 24.08 -4.09
C VAL A 213 -5.77 24.18 -4.75
N SER A 214 -5.89 25.04 -5.75
CA SER A 214 -7.10 25.18 -6.58
C SER A 214 -6.77 25.06 -8.06
N LYS A 215 -7.69 24.51 -8.86
CA LYS A 215 -7.49 24.40 -10.30
C LYS A 215 -7.40 25.80 -10.94
N SER A 216 -6.42 26.00 -11.82
CA SER A 216 -6.23 27.28 -12.52
C SER A 216 -5.74 27.02 -13.94
N LEU A 217 -6.04 27.91 -14.90
CA LEU A 217 -5.43 27.80 -16.24
C LEU A 217 -4.02 28.37 -16.30
N LYS A 218 -3.70 29.31 -15.40
CA LYS A 218 -2.43 30.06 -15.35
C LYS A 218 -1.66 29.76 -14.05
N GLY A 219 -2.04 28.72 -13.33
CA GLY A 219 -1.44 28.42 -12.05
C GLY A 219 -0.03 27.85 -12.17
N ASP A 220 0.80 28.16 -11.18
CA ASP A 220 2.23 27.82 -11.18
C ASP A 220 2.53 26.45 -10.57
N TYR A 221 1.52 25.61 -10.32
CA TYR A 221 1.66 24.26 -9.76
C TYR A 221 1.10 23.20 -10.70
N ILE A 222 1.64 21.98 -10.59
CA ILE A 222 1.15 20.77 -11.26
C ILE A 222 1.05 19.61 -10.29
N LYS A 223 0.12 18.67 -10.55
CA LYS A 223 -0.04 17.44 -9.77
C LYS A 223 0.95 16.35 -10.22
N LYS A 224 2.25 16.56 -9.93
CA LYS A 224 3.35 15.60 -10.19
C LYS A 224 4.42 15.69 -9.10
N PRO A 225 5.08 14.57 -8.73
CA PRO A 225 6.23 14.61 -7.84
C PRO A 225 7.46 15.22 -8.54
N LEU A 226 8.37 15.83 -7.77
CA LEU A 226 9.59 16.47 -8.28
C LEU A 226 10.51 15.47 -9.01
N TYR A 227 10.68 14.29 -8.43
CA TYR A 227 11.51 13.22 -8.98
C TYR A 227 10.63 12.01 -9.29
N SER A 228 10.77 11.43 -10.48
CA SER A 228 9.98 10.27 -10.93
C SER A 228 10.13 9.05 -10.01
N ASN A 229 11.29 8.91 -9.37
CA ASN A 229 11.62 7.78 -8.50
C ASN A 229 11.32 8.05 -7.01
N ALA A 230 11.11 9.31 -6.62
CA ALA A 230 10.74 9.68 -5.26
C ALA A 230 9.21 9.72 -5.14
N LYS A 231 8.60 8.54 -4.92
CA LYS A 231 7.19 8.50 -4.49
C LYS A 231 7.14 9.09 -3.09
N ASN A 232 6.59 10.30 -2.92
CA ASN A 232 6.20 10.77 -1.59
C ASN A 232 5.20 9.75 -1.03
N ARG A 233 5.50 9.17 0.13
CA ARG A 233 4.68 8.16 0.78
C ARG A 233 4.05 8.76 2.02
N ILE A 234 2.77 8.48 2.20
CA ILE A 234 2.05 8.69 3.45
C ILE A 234 1.97 7.32 4.13
N GLN A 235 2.33 7.28 5.40
CA GLN A 235 2.27 6.07 6.21
C GLN A 235 0.82 5.60 6.31
N ALA A 236 0.58 4.29 6.20
CA ALA A 236 -0.72 3.72 6.46
C ALA A 236 -1.18 4.04 7.90
N ILE A 237 -0.28 3.85 8.87
CA ILE A 237 -0.49 4.18 10.29
C ILE A 237 0.78 4.79 10.87
N ASP A 238 0.65 5.84 11.67
CA ASP A 238 1.75 6.35 12.52
C ASP A 238 1.22 6.73 13.90
N ILE A 239 1.44 5.85 14.87
CA ILE A 239 1.15 6.09 16.29
C ILE A 239 2.45 6.10 17.10
N THR A 240 3.56 6.49 16.48
CA THR A 240 4.87 6.58 17.15
C THR A 240 4.76 7.52 18.36
N LYS A 241 5.26 7.06 19.52
CA LYS A 241 5.08 7.73 20.82
C LYS A 241 3.62 7.96 21.23
N GLU A 242 2.69 7.17 20.68
CA GLU A 242 1.25 7.28 20.95
C GLU A 242 0.73 8.70 20.68
N SER A 243 1.17 9.28 19.56
CA SER A 243 0.82 10.65 19.17
C SER A 243 -0.43 10.70 18.30
N TYR A 244 -1.44 11.46 18.74
CA TYR A 244 -2.61 11.76 17.93
C TYR A 244 -2.27 12.59 16.68
N SER A 245 -1.31 13.51 16.76
CA SER A 245 -0.92 14.32 15.59
C SER A 245 -0.21 13.50 14.52
N GLY A 246 0.61 12.52 14.93
CA GLY A 246 1.20 11.53 14.01
C GLY A 246 0.11 10.71 13.32
N PHE A 247 -0.88 10.27 14.09
CA PHE A 247 -2.01 9.49 13.58
C PHE A 247 -2.83 10.28 12.57
N GLN A 248 -3.18 11.53 12.90
CA GLN A 248 -3.96 12.42 12.02
C GLN A 248 -3.32 12.64 10.64
N LEU A 249 -2.00 12.52 10.52
CA LEU A 249 -1.25 12.67 9.26
C LEU A 249 -1.02 11.33 8.52
N SER A 250 -1.46 10.21 9.09
CA SER A 250 -1.42 8.89 8.45
C SER A 250 -2.68 8.63 7.61
N LYS A 251 -2.66 7.63 6.73
CA LYS A 251 -3.82 7.32 5.88
C LYS A 251 -5.08 7.00 6.70
N VAL A 252 -4.96 6.23 7.78
CA VAL A 252 -6.11 5.95 8.66
C VAL A 252 -6.61 7.18 9.40
N GLY A 253 -5.73 8.10 9.78
CA GLY A 253 -6.16 9.33 10.44
C GLY A 253 -6.87 10.29 9.49
N ILE A 254 -6.47 10.33 8.22
CA ILE A 254 -7.21 11.06 7.19
C ILE A 254 -8.55 10.38 6.90
N LEU A 255 -8.61 9.05 6.87
CA LEU A 255 -9.87 8.33 6.72
C LEU A 255 -10.84 8.67 7.87
N GLU A 256 -10.36 8.68 9.11
CA GLU A 256 -11.16 9.07 10.27
C GLU A 256 -11.70 10.51 10.15
N GLN A 257 -10.87 11.44 9.70
CA GLN A 257 -11.29 12.82 9.44
C GLN A 257 -12.31 12.90 8.31
N PHE A 258 -12.14 12.13 7.24
CA PHE A 258 -13.11 12.06 6.16
C PHE A 258 -14.47 11.58 6.65
N MET A 259 -14.53 10.54 7.48
CA MET A 259 -15.79 10.05 8.05
C MET A 259 -16.47 11.11 8.93
N LYS A 260 -15.69 11.85 9.74
CA LYS A 260 -16.21 12.98 10.51
C LYS A 260 -16.69 14.13 9.64
N ASP A 261 -15.94 14.49 8.61
CA ASP A 261 -16.28 15.58 7.69
C ASP A 261 -17.54 15.28 6.89
N LEU A 262 -17.74 14.01 6.49
CA LEU A 262 -18.96 13.56 5.83
C LEU A 262 -20.17 13.78 6.74
N LYS A 263 -20.07 13.34 8.01
CA LYS A 263 -21.13 13.54 9.01
C LYS A 263 -21.34 15.03 9.33
N GLN A 264 -20.28 15.82 9.42
CA GLN A 264 -20.36 17.25 9.68
C GLN A 264 -21.04 18.01 8.51
N ALA A 265 -20.74 17.62 7.27
CA ALA A 265 -21.26 18.28 6.09
C ALA A 265 -22.74 17.98 5.85
N TYR A 266 -23.18 16.76 6.17
CA TYR A 266 -24.48 16.24 5.71
C TYR A 266 -25.37 15.66 6.80
N GLY A 267 -24.90 15.59 8.05
CA GLY A 267 -25.64 14.95 9.14
C GLY A 267 -25.91 13.48 8.83
N ASP A 268 -27.14 13.04 9.08
CA ASP A 268 -27.58 11.66 8.83
C ASP A 268 -28.15 11.46 7.40
N SER A 269 -28.29 12.53 6.62
CA SER A 269 -28.83 12.49 5.25
C SER A 269 -27.89 11.79 4.25
N VAL A 270 -26.60 11.70 4.59
CA VAL A 270 -25.58 11.01 3.78
C VAL A 270 -24.70 10.18 4.71
N SER A 271 -24.66 8.87 4.50
CA SER A 271 -23.80 7.96 5.25
C SER A 271 -23.11 6.94 4.34
N LEU A 272 -21.93 6.51 4.77
CA LEU A 272 -21.11 5.50 4.11
C LEU A 272 -20.64 4.51 5.16
N ASN A 273 -20.93 3.24 4.97
CA ASN A 273 -20.48 2.16 5.85
C ASN A 273 -19.46 1.28 5.14
N LEU A 274 -18.34 1.06 5.81
CA LEU A 274 -17.26 0.21 5.34
C LEU A 274 -17.52 -1.24 5.73
N GLN A 275 -17.25 -2.15 4.80
CA GLN A 275 -17.49 -3.57 4.97
C GLN A 275 -16.39 -4.20 5.81
N ARG A 276 -16.82 -5.02 6.75
CA ARG A 276 -15.97 -6.00 7.41
C ARG A 276 -15.99 -7.29 6.63
N ILE A 277 -14.81 -7.83 6.37
CA ILE A 277 -14.69 -9.11 5.69
C ILE A 277 -14.90 -10.21 6.73
N PRO A 278 -15.98 -11.01 6.64
CA PRO A 278 -16.23 -12.06 7.62
C PRO A 278 -15.03 -13.03 7.62
N GLY A 279 -14.59 -13.41 8.82
CA GLY A 279 -13.41 -14.24 9.00
C GLY A 279 -13.77 -15.65 9.43
N GLU A 280 -13.23 -16.61 8.71
CA GLU A 280 -13.23 -18.02 9.10
C GLU A 280 -11.93 -18.36 9.83
N LYS A 281 -10.78 -17.91 9.30
CA LYS A 281 -9.45 -18.28 9.80
C LYS A 281 -8.48 -17.10 9.79
N HIS A 282 -7.88 -16.82 10.95
CA HIS A 282 -6.80 -15.84 11.08
C HIS A 282 -5.57 -16.49 11.72
N ARG A 283 -4.53 -16.68 10.91
CA ARG A 283 -3.28 -17.29 11.34
C ARG A 283 -2.24 -16.24 11.69
N PHE A 284 -1.99 -16.04 12.98
CA PHE A 284 -0.88 -15.23 13.45
C PHE A 284 0.45 -15.95 13.25
N VAL A 285 1.45 -15.22 12.73
CA VAL A 285 2.78 -15.76 12.45
C VAL A 285 3.77 -15.21 13.47
N SER A 286 4.38 -16.10 14.24
CA SER A 286 5.34 -15.74 15.29
C SER A 286 6.75 -15.52 14.72
N ASP A 287 7.57 -14.75 15.44
CA ASP A 287 8.97 -14.56 15.07
C ASP A 287 9.77 -15.85 15.09
N THR A 288 9.41 -16.80 15.97
CA THR A 288 10.09 -18.10 16.09
C THR A 288 9.90 -18.95 14.84
N ILE A 289 8.66 -19.05 14.32
CA ILE A 289 8.37 -19.81 13.09
C ILE A 289 9.22 -19.28 11.94
N VAL A 290 9.24 -17.96 11.76
CA VAL A 290 10.01 -17.32 10.69
C VAL A 290 11.51 -17.49 10.88
N LYS A 291 12.00 -17.44 12.13
CA LYS A 291 13.41 -17.68 12.42
C LYS A 291 13.82 -19.10 12.02
N ASN A 292 13.01 -20.10 12.36
CA ASN A 292 13.27 -21.50 12.02
C ASN A 292 13.29 -21.71 10.50
N HIS A 293 12.31 -21.13 9.78
CA HIS A 293 12.28 -21.15 8.31
C HIS A 293 13.58 -20.63 7.69
N TYR A 294 14.13 -19.53 8.22
CA TYR A 294 15.38 -18.98 7.70
C TYR A 294 16.61 -19.81 8.05
N VAL A 295 16.60 -20.54 9.17
CA VAL A 295 17.68 -21.49 9.51
C VAL A 295 17.74 -22.63 8.49
N GLU A 296 16.59 -23.15 8.06
CA GLU A 296 16.52 -24.19 7.01
C GLU A 296 17.11 -23.68 5.69
N ILE A 297 16.78 -22.47 5.27
CA ILE A 297 17.36 -21.83 4.08
C ILE A 297 18.88 -21.76 4.18
N PHE A 298 19.40 -21.24 5.30
CA PHE A 298 20.84 -21.10 5.46
C PHE A 298 21.54 -22.45 5.53
N ASN A 299 20.92 -23.47 6.12
CA ASN A 299 21.48 -24.82 6.13
C ASN A 299 21.53 -25.42 4.73
N ALA A 300 20.48 -25.29 3.92
CA ALA A 300 20.48 -25.74 2.53
C ALA A 300 21.60 -25.07 1.71
N LEU A 301 21.80 -23.76 1.90
CA LEU A 301 22.84 -23.02 1.17
C LEU A 301 24.28 -23.38 1.56
N LYS A 302 24.53 -23.98 2.74
CA LYS A 302 25.88 -24.42 3.15
C LYS A 302 26.44 -25.54 2.29
N GLU A 303 25.57 -26.31 1.64
CA GLU A 303 25.96 -27.43 0.77
C GLU A 303 26.46 -26.95 -0.60
N HIS A 304 26.35 -25.65 -0.89
CA HIS A 304 26.71 -25.06 -2.17
C HIS A 304 27.90 -24.11 -2.05
N ARG A 305 28.76 -24.10 -3.06
CA ARG A 305 29.84 -23.11 -3.20
C ARG A 305 29.23 -21.74 -3.48
N LEU A 306 29.45 -20.77 -2.60
CA LEU A 306 29.01 -19.39 -2.77
C LEU A 306 30.17 -18.47 -3.14
N VAL A 307 29.99 -17.68 -4.19
CA VAL A 307 31.02 -16.82 -4.76
C VAL A 307 30.51 -15.38 -4.81
N ILE A 308 31.31 -14.43 -4.37
CA ILE A 308 31.05 -13.00 -4.45
C ILE A 308 31.95 -12.41 -5.55
N CYS A 309 31.36 -11.74 -6.52
CA CYS A 309 32.09 -11.06 -7.59
C CYS A 309 31.82 -9.56 -7.50
N ASP A 310 32.88 -8.79 -7.22
CA ASP A 310 32.80 -7.34 -7.27
C ASP A 310 33.14 -6.84 -8.68
N LEU A 311 32.14 -6.23 -9.32
CA LEU A 311 32.19 -5.79 -10.71
C LEU A 311 32.14 -4.26 -10.82
N THR A 312 32.37 -3.52 -9.73
CA THR A 312 32.47 -2.06 -9.78
C THR A 312 33.82 -1.60 -10.36
N GLU A 313 33.83 -0.45 -11.06
CA GLU A 313 35.04 0.08 -11.73
C GLU A 313 36.18 0.39 -10.76
N ASN A 314 35.83 0.87 -9.56
CA ASN A 314 36.70 0.79 -8.39
C ASN A 314 36.24 -0.46 -7.66
N GLN A 315 37.00 -1.55 -7.71
CA GLN A 315 36.76 -2.69 -6.83
C GLN A 315 36.82 -2.16 -5.40
N ASP A 316 35.65 -1.95 -4.80
CA ASP A 316 35.57 -1.44 -3.45
C ASP A 316 35.91 -2.64 -2.57
N THR A 317 37.18 -2.72 -2.17
CA THR A 317 37.69 -3.82 -1.36
C THR A 317 36.84 -4.05 -0.12
N ASP A 318 36.15 -3.02 0.37
CA ASP A 318 35.29 -3.13 1.54
C ASP A 318 33.91 -3.72 1.22
N ALA A 319 33.35 -3.56 0.00
CA ALA A 319 32.02 -4.06 -0.36
C ALA A 319 31.97 -5.60 -0.36
N ALA A 320 32.90 -6.23 -1.07
CA ALA A 320 33.00 -7.69 -1.12
C ALA A 320 33.31 -8.29 0.26
N LEU A 321 34.23 -7.67 1.02
CA LEU A 321 34.57 -8.10 2.39
C LEU A 321 33.41 -7.89 3.38
N THR A 322 32.64 -6.80 3.26
CA THR A 322 31.46 -6.54 4.09
C THR A 322 30.40 -7.61 3.85
N LEU A 323 30.14 -7.95 2.58
CA LEU A 323 29.20 -9.00 2.24
C LEU A 323 29.69 -10.38 2.72
N LEU A 324 30.98 -10.68 2.52
CA LEU A 324 31.62 -11.90 3.01
C LEU A 324 31.42 -12.05 4.51
N HIS A 325 31.78 -11.02 5.29
CA HIS A 325 31.60 -11.01 6.74
C HIS A 325 30.13 -11.21 7.16
N GLY A 326 29.20 -10.57 6.45
CA GLY A 326 27.77 -10.73 6.68
C GLY A 326 27.26 -12.14 6.43
N ILE A 327 27.81 -12.85 5.44
CA ILE A 327 27.47 -14.24 5.10
C ILE A 327 28.12 -15.21 6.10
N ASP A 328 29.37 -14.97 6.48
CA ASP A 328 30.10 -15.78 7.47
C ASP A 328 29.39 -15.79 8.84
N HIS A 329 28.79 -14.67 9.26
CA HIS A 329 27.97 -14.59 10.49
C HIS A 329 26.71 -15.48 10.46
N LEU A 330 26.28 -15.92 9.27
CA LEU A 330 25.18 -16.87 9.10
C LEU A 330 25.70 -18.33 9.00
N GLY A 331 27.01 -18.53 9.10
CA GLY A 331 27.68 -19.82 9.05
C GLY A 331 27.77 -20.43 7.66
N ILE A 332 27.68 -19.62 6.61
CA ILE A 332 27.82 -20.05 5.21
C ILE A 332 29.22 -19.65 4.73
N ASN A 333 29.95 -20.57 4.13
CA ASN A 333 31.26 -20.26 3.54
C ASN A 333 31.06 -19.61 2.17
N ALA A 334 31.63 -18.43 2.00
CA ALA A 334 31.71 -17.75 0.71
C ALA A 334 33.16 -17.39 0.39
N GLU A 335 33.43 -17.16 -0.88
CA GLU A 335 34.73 -16.69 -1.34
C GLU A 335 34.57 -15.55 -2.35
N VAL A 336 35.58 -14.68 -2.43
CA VAL A 336 35.61 -13.60 -3.41
C VAL A 336 36.33 -14.10 -4.67
N ALA A 337 35.74 -13.86 -5.85
CA ALA A 337 36.33 -14.19 -7.13
C ALA A 337 36.21 -13.03 -8.12
N GLU A 338 37.15 -12.93 -9.06
CA GLU A 338 37.18 -11.89 -10.09
C GLU A 338 36.03 -12.03 -11.11
N ALA A 339 35.48 -13.24 -11.28
CA ALA A 339 34.42 -13.51 -12.23
C ALA A 339 33.49 -14.63 -11.73
N PRO A 340 32.24 -14.67 -12.24
CA PRO A 340 31.29 -15.71 -11.84
C PRO A 340 31.75 -17.12 -12.20
N ILE A 341 31.49 -18.07 -11.31
CA ILE A 341 31.88 -19.48 -11.45
C ILE A 341 30.66 -20.33 -11.81
N ARG A 342 30.78 -21.13 -12.87
CA ARG A 342 29.73 -22.08 -13.30
C ARG A 342 29.51 -23.16 -12.24
N GLY A 343 28.25 -23.47 -11.95
CA GLY A 343 27.86 -24.46 -10.93
C GLY A 343 27.94 -23.94 -9.48
N ALA A 344 28.44 -22.73 -9.26
CA ALA A 344 28.39 -22.05 -7.96
C ALA A 344 27.16 -21.13 -7.86
N LEU A 345 26.85 -20.71 -6.64
CA LEU A 345 25.90 -19.62 -6.36
C LEU A 345 26.66 -18.30 -6.35
N ASN A 346 26.32 -17.39 -7.26
CA ASN A 346 27.11 -16.17 -7.46
C ASN A 346 26.35 -14.93 -7.00
N ILE A 347 26.98 -14.08 -6.19
CA ILE A 347 26.50 -12.74 -5.87
C ILE A 347 27.33 -11.71 -6.62
N LEU A 348 26.67 -10.90 -7.44
CA LEU A 348 27.30 -9.84 -8.22
C LEU A 348 27.10 -8.49 -7.53
N ILE A 349 28.20 -7.82 -7.18
CA ILE A 349 28.16 -6.42 -6.75
C ILE A 349 28.33 -5.56 -8.01
N VAL A 350 27.31 -4.77 -8.34
CA VAL A 350 27.29 -3.94 -9.55
C VAL A 350 26.98 -2.49 -9.16
N GLY A 351 27.49 -1.52 -9.91
CA GLY A 351 27.14 -0.10 -9.72
C GLY A 351 25.64 0.18 -9.90
N ASN A 352 25.18 1.34 -9.42
CA ASN A 352 23.79 1.74 -9.64
C ASN A 352 23.57 2.06 -11.14
N LYS A 353 22.37 1.81 -11.68
CA LYS A 353 22.03 2.18 -13.06
C LYS A 353 22.27 3.65 -13.38
N ASP A 354 22.07 4.50 -12.37
CA ASP A 354 22.28 5.95 -12.47
C ASP A 354 23.77 6.35 -12.53
N THR A 355 24.71 5.42 -12.27
CA THR A 355 26.16 5.67 -12.35
C THR A 355 26.78 5.31 -13.70
N TYR A 356 26.07 4.58 -14.56
CA TYR A 356 26.56 4.22 -15.90
C TYR A 356 26.39 5.36 -16.90
N LYS A 357 27.29 5.48 -17.88
CA LYS A 357 27.05 6.40 -19.01
C LYS A 357 25.90 5.86 -19.84
N SER A 358 25.03 6.73 -20.36
CA SER A 358 23.80 6.36 -21.09
C SER A 358 23.94 5.36 -22.27
N ALA A 359 25.16 5.08 -22.73
CA ALA A 359 25.47 4.15 -23.80
C ALA A 359 26.06 2.79 -23.31
N GLU A 360 26.35 2.64 -22.02
CA GLU A 360 26.90 1.41 -21.44
C GLU A 360 25.78 0.42 -21.10
N GLU A 361 25.97 -0.84 -21.51
CA GLU A 361 25.04 -1.91 -21.18
C GLU A 361 25.16 -2.28 -19.69
N ASP A 362 24.01 -2.47 -19.03
CA ASP A 362 23.93 -2.86 -17.62
C ASP A 362 24.81 -4.11 -17.35
N PRO A 363 25.86 -4.01 -16.51
CA PRO A 363 26.78 -5.12 -16.25
C PRO A 363 26.07 -6.40 -15.83
N TYR A 364 25.00 -6.30 -15.04
CA TYR A 364 24.21 -7.48 -14.68
C TYR A 364 23.67 -8.21 -15.92
N GLN A 365 23.19 -7.47 -16.93
CA GLN A 365 22.66 -8.04 -18.17
C GLN A 365 23.78 -8.66 -19.02
N VAL A 366 24.94 -7.99 -19.11
CA VAL A 366 26.12 -8.52 -19.84
C VAL A 366 26.54 -9.87 -19.26
N TYR A 367 26.70 -9.95 -17.93
CA TYR A 367 27.08 -11.19 -17.25
C TYR A 367 25.99 -12.26 -17.37
N ARG A 368 24.71 -11.89 -17.28
CA ARG A 368 23.59 -12.84 -17.44
C ARG A 368 23.55 -13.45 -18.85
N LYS A 369 23.84 -12.67 -19.90
CA LYS A 369 23.96 -13.14 -21.28
C LYS A 369 25.18 -14.04 -21.48
N LYS A 370 26.32 -13.71 -20.86
CA LYS A 370 27.57 -14.49 -20.98
C LYS A 370 27.51 -15.83 -20.27
N TYR A 371 26.82 -15.91 -19.14
CA TYR A 371 26.79 -17.09 -18.26
C TYR A 371 25.35 -17.61 -18.07
N GLN A 372 24.65 -17.95 -19.16
CA GLN A 372 23.21 -18.25 -19.14
C GLN A 372 22.79 -19.40 -18.19
N ASP A 373 23.70 -20.35 -17.94
CA ASP A 373 23.45 -21.54 -17.10
C ASP A 373 23.86 -21.37 -15.63
N THR A 374 24.30 -20.18 -15.20
CA THR A 374 24.77 -19.99 -13.83
C THR A 374 23.73 -19.24 -12.99
N VAL A 375 23.69 -19.52 -11.68
CA VAL A 375 22.78 -18.87 -10.74
C VAL A 375 23.44 -17.58 -10.22
N PHE A 376 22.81 -16.43 -10.47
CA PHE A 376 23.26 -15.13 -9.94
C PHE A 376 22.18 -14.39 -9.19
N GLN A 377 22.58 -13.65 -8.18
CA GLN A 377 21.82 -12.55 -7.61
C GLN A 377 22.70 -11.29 -7.57
N SER A 378 22.15 -10.11 -7.80
CA SER A 378 22.91 -8.86 -7.74
C SER A 378 22.49 -7.95 -6.59
N CYS A 379 23.43 -7.10 -6.16
CA CYS A 379 23.21 -5.97 -5.27
C CYS A 379 24.06 -4.77 -5.68
N TYR A 380 23.68 -3.61 -5.13
CA TYR A 380 24.45 -2.38 -5.22
C TYR A 380 25.28 -2.21 -3.93
N PRO A 381 26.55 -1.76 -4.02
CA PRO A 381 27.42 -1.56 -2.87
C PRO A 381 26.73 -0.80 -1.74
N GLU A 382 26.08 0.33 -2.05
CA GLU A 382 25.56 1.27 -1.04
C GLU A 382 24.48 0.66 -0.14
N ARG A 383 23.92 -0.50 -0.51
CA ARG A 383 22.93 -1.23 0.29
C ARG A 383 23.55 -2.18 1.31
N LEU A 384 24.83 -2.53 1.14
CA LEU A 384 25.53 -3.53 1.96
C LEU A 384 25.82 -3.02 3.38
N TRP A 385 25.79 -1.72 3.61
CA TRP A 385 25.99 -1.13 4.93
C TRP A 385 24.67 -0.69 5.58
N ASP A 386 24.59 -0.87 6.89
CA ASP A 386 23.57 -0.26 7.72
C ASP A 386 23.95 1.17 8.11
N ARG A 387 23.07 1.86 8.86
CA ARG A 387 23.32 3.24 9.32
C ARG A 387 24.49 3.38 10.29
N ARG A 388 25.03 2.27 10.80
CA ARG A 388 26.17 2.20 11.73
C ARG A 388 27.46 1.75 11.01
N GLY A 389 27.41 1.59 9.69
CA GLY A 389 28.55 1.12 8.89
C GLY A 389 28.83 -0.38 9.05
N GLN A 390 27.88 -1.17 9.55
CA GLN A 390 27.99 -2.63 9.68
C GLN A 390 27.31 -3.34 8.49
N PRO A 391 27.62 -4.63 8.22
CA PRO A 391 26.89 -5.39 7.19
C PRO A 391 25.39 -5.36 7.43
N ASN A 392 24.66 -4.95 6.40
CA ASN A 392 23.21 -4.85 6.44
C ASN A 392 22.60 -6.25 6.36
N ARG A 393 22.37 -6.86 7.53
CA ARG A 393 21.78 -8.19 7.66
C ARG A 393 20.53 -8.41 6.81
N HIS A 394 19.66 -7.40 6.70
CA HIS A 394 18.46 -7.51 5.88
C HIS A 394 18.80 -7.77 4.40
N VAL A 395 19.79 -7.05 3.86
CA VAL A 395 20.23 -7.18 2.47
C VAL A 395 20.90 -8.53 2.25
N VAL A 396 21.78 -8.97 3.15
CA VAL A 396 22.42 -10.29 3.08
C VAL A 396 21.37 -11.41 3.01
N GLU A 397 20.40 -11.41 3.92
CA GLU A 397 19.36 -12.44 3.94
C GLU A 397 18.43 -12.39 2.72
N VAL A 398 18.19 -11.21 2.15
CA VAL A 398 17.46 -11.07 0.87
C VAL A 398 18.26 -11.64 -0.30
N LEU A 399 19.57 -11.43 -0.34
CA LEU A 399 20.43 -12.01 -1.36
C LEU A 399 20.39 -13.54 -1.32
N LEU A 400 20.57 -14.11 -0.13
CA LEU A 400 20.58 -15.56 0.07
C LEU A 400 19.23 -16.22 -0.25
N LYS A 401 18.10 -15.62 0.16
CA LYS A 401 16.79 -16.21 -0.15
C LYS A 401 16.45 -16.16 -1.65
N GLU A 402 16.90 -15.13 -2.38
CA GLU A 402 16.68 -15.06 -3.82
C GLU A 402 17.62 -16.03 -4.57
N LEU A 403 18.84 -16.25 -4.06
CA LEU A 403 19.72 -17.32 -4.57
C LEU A 403 19.09 -18.71 -4.43
N LEU A 404 18.45 -19.00 -3.28
CA LEU A 404 17.72 -20.25 -3.06
C LEU A 404 16.67 -20.47 -4.15
N ILE A 405 15.76 -19.51 -4.36
CA ILE A 405 14.70 -19.62 -5.36
C ILE A 405 15.29 -19.85 -6.77
N LYS A 406 16.38 -19.15 -7.09
CA LYS A 406 17.07 -19.31 -8.38
C LYS A 406 17.74 -20.67 -8.54
N LEU A 407 18.32 -21.20 -7.47
CA LEU A 407 18.87 -22.54 -7.42
C LEU A 407 17.78 -23.60 -7.64
N GLU A 408 16.64 -23.46 -6.98
CA GLU A 408 15.53 -24.41 -7.09
C GLU A 408 14.92 -24.41 -8.50
N VAL A 409 14.76 -23.23 -9.12
CA VAL A 409 14.34 -23.13 -10.54
C VAL A 409 15.40 -23.71 -11.48
N HIS A 410 16.68 -23.47 -11.21
CA HIS A 410 17.78 -23.97 -12.05
C HIS A 410 17.89 -25.50 -11.99
N THR A 411 17.81 -26.07 -10.78
CA THR A 411 17.92 -27.52 -10.53
C THR A 411 16.61 -28.27 -10.72
N ARG A 412 15.49 -27.55 -10.83
CA ARG A 412 14.12 -28.08 -10.91
C ARG A 412 13.68 -28.85 -9.66
N LYS A 413 14.38 -28.67 -8.54
CA LYS A 413 14.12 -29.37 -7.28
C LYS A 413 14.03 -28.38 -6.15
N HIS A 414 13.10 -28.64 -5.22
CA HIS A 414 13.13 -27.95 -3.94
C HIS A 414 14.29 -28.48 -3.11
N VAL A 415 15.06 -27.57 -2.52
CA VAL A 415 16.17 -27.91 -1.61
C VAL A 415 15.80 -27.69 -0.14
N ILE A 416 14.64 -27.09 0.11
CA ILE A 416 13.98 -27.03 1.42
C ILE A 416 12.57 -27.63 1.33
N GLU A 417 11.95 -27.89 2.48
CA GLU A 417 10.58 -28.38 2.54
C GLU A 417 9.59 -27.27 2.14
N TYR A 418 8.65 -27.62 1.25
CA TYR A 418 7.53 -26.77 0.87
C TYR A 418 6.21 -27.46 1.22
N PRO A 419 5.16 -26.67 1.52
CA PRO A 419 3.81 -27.20 1.65
C PRO A 419 3.36 -27.90 0.35
N THR A 420 2.66 -29.03 0.48
CA THR A 420 2.10 -29.75 -0.66
C THR A 420 1.02 -28.92 -1.35
N GLY A 421 1.14 -28.77 -2.67
CA GLY A 421 0.13 -28.15 -3.52
C GLY A 421 -0.94 -29.15 -3.99
N PRO A 422 -2.02 -28.67 -4.62
CA PRO A 422 -3.07 -29.55 -5.11
C PRO A 422 -2.58 -30.48 -6.22
N GLU A 423 -3.04 -31.73 -6.20
CA GLU A 423 -2.73 -32.74 -7.21
C GLU A 423 -3.34 -32.36 -8.58
N GLY A 424 -2.66 -32.71 -9.67
CA GLY A 424 -3.11 -32.45 -11.04
C GLY A 424 -3.08 -30.98 -11.50
N GLY A 425 -2.80 -30.04 -10.59
CA GLY A 425 -2.78 -28.61 -10.90
C GLY A 425 -1.57 -28.18 -11.71
N VAL A 426 -1.83 -27.43 -12.79
CA VAL A 426 -0.82 -26.73 -13.61
C VAL A 426 -0.91 -25.24 -13.32
N TYR A 427 0.23 -24.61 -13.04
CA TYR A 427 0.31 -23.20 -12.67
C TYR A 427 0.65 -22.38 -13.91
N TYR A 428 -0.15 -21.37 -14.25
CA TYR A 428 0.10 -20.46 -15.37
C TYR A 428 0.29 -19.02 -14.86
N MET A 429 1.29 -18.33 -15.41
CA MET A 429 1.60 -16.96 -15.05
C MET A 429 1.86 -16.10 -16.31
N PRO A 430 0.95 -15.16 -16.64
CA PRO A 430 1.17 -14.17 -17.69
C PRO A 430 2.33 -13.23 -17.35
N LYS A 431 3.18 -12.94 -18.33
CA LYS A 431 4.33 -12.05 -18.14
C LYS A 431 4.32 -10.90 -19.15
N ARG A 432 4.16 -9.67 -18.64
CA ARG A 432 4.25 -8.46 -19.47
C ARG A 432 5.61 -8.37 -20.19
N PRO A 433 5.63 -8.23 -21.51
CA PRO A 433 6.84 -7.87 -22.28
C PRO A 433 7.45 -6.55 -21.76
N GLN A 434 8.75 -6.33 -21.93
CA GLN A 434 9.46 -5.14 -21.44
C GLN A 434 9.81 -4.10 -22.51
N ASP A 435 9.42 -4.35 -23.76
CA ASP A 435 9.63 -3.49 -24.92
C ASP A 435 8.62 -2.33 -25.00
N GLU A 436 8.86 -1.32 -25.85
CA GLU A 436 7.95 -0.16 -26.01
C GLU A 436 6.53 -0.57 -26.45
N SER A 437 6.36 -1.75 -27.05
CA SER A 437 5.04 -2.34 -27.38
C SER A 437 4.25 -2.78 -26.14
N SER A 438 4.89 -2.86 -24.96
CA SER A 438 4.31 -3.32 -23.71
C SER A 438 3.20 -2.42 -23.16
N ASP A 439 3.05 -1.18 -23.66
CA ASP A 439 1.96 -0.27 -23.29
C ASP A 439 0.63 -0.56 -24.02
N ILE A 440 0.62 -1.53 -24.94
CA ILE A 440 -0.61 -2.04 -25.54
C ILE A 440 -1.33 -2.91 -24.51
N ARG A 441 -2.49 -2.42 -24.03
CA ARG A 441 -3.34 -3.05 -23.01
C ARG A 441 -3.57 -4.55 -23.26
N ASP A 442 -3.90 -4.90 -24.49
CA ASP A 442 -4.35 -6.24 -24.89
C ASP A 442 -3.35 -6.91 -25.86
N GLY A 443 -2.06 -6.57 -25.77
CA GLY A 443 -1.01 -7.23 -26.55
C GLY A 443 -0.78 -8.69 -26.13
N ALA A 444 -0.17 -9.50 -26.99
CA ALA A 444 0.16 -10.89 -26.68
C ALA A 444 1.26 -10.95 -25.60
N TRP A 445 0.91 -11.39 -24.38
CA TRP A 445 1.89 -11.62 -23.32
C TRP A 445 2.25 -13.09 -23.32
N PRO A 446 3.54 -13.45 -23.24
CA PRO A 446 3.92 -14.85 -23.00
C PRO A 446 3.34 -15.32 -21.67
N ILE A 447 2.81 -16.53 -21.67
CA ILE A 447 2.32 -17.21 -20.47
C ILE A 447 3.27 -18.38 -20.21
N TYR A 448 3.78 -18.44 -18.99
CA TYR A 448 4.68 -19.51 -18.55
C TYR A 448 3.91 -20.48 -17.67
N ALA A 449 4.20 -21.76 -17.82
CA ALA A 449 3.53 -22.84 -17.14
C ALA A 449 4.52 -23.64 -16.27
N SER A 450 4.05 -24.12 -15.12
CA SER A 450 4.79 -25.10 -14.33
C SER A 450 3.89 -26.18 -13.79
N LYS A 451 4.44 -27.39 -13.66
CA LYS A 451 3.80 -28.52 -12.98
C LYS A 451 4.82 -29.37 -12.26
N PHE A 452 4.40 -30.03 -11.19
CA PHE A 452 5.23 -30.96 -10.45
C PHE A 452 5.00 -32.37 -10.99
N VAL A 453 6.07 -33.05 -11.44
CA VAL A 453 5.99 -34.39 -12.04
C VAL A 453 7.05 -35.28 -11.40
N GLY A 454 6.63 -36.32 -10.69
CA GLY A 454 7.53 -37.10 -9.85
C GLY A 454 8.12 -36.22 -8.75
N ASP A 455 9.45 -36.09 -8.73
CA ASP A 455 10.18 -35.26 -7.75
C ASP A 455 10.76 -33.96 -8.37
N GLU A 456 10.31 -33.58 -9.57
CA GLU A 456 10.86 -32.44 -10.31
C GLU A 456 9.79 -31.46 -10.80
N TRP A 457 10.15 -30.18 -10.80
CA TRP A 457 9.37 -29.13 -11.43
C TRP A 457 9.68 -29.01 -12.91
N GLN A 458 8.65 -29.11 -13.72
CA GLN A 458 8.71 -28.76 -15.13
C GLN A 458 8.32 -27.30 -15.29
N TYR A 459 9.15 -26.53 -15.99
CA TYR A 459 8.89 -25.14 -16.35
C TYR A 459 8.95 -24.99 -17.86
N THR A 460 7.89 -24.46 -18.46
CA THR A 460 7.75 -24.28 -19.91
C THR A 460 7.09 -22.93 -20.23
N GLN A 461 7.19 -22.51 -21.49
CA GLN A 461 6.25 -21.54 -22.03
C GLN A 461 5.01 -22.31 -22.51
N ALA A 462 3.82 -21.82 -22.18
CA ALA A 462 2.57 -22.47 -22.58
C ALA A 462 2.45 -22.49 -24.12
N THR A 463 2.03 -23.63 -24.64
CA THR A 463 1.73 -23.83 -26.06
C THR A 463 0.40 -23.19 -26.43
N GLN A 464 0.18 -22.96 -27.72
CA GLN A 464 -1.07 -22.38 -28.20
C GLN A 464 -2.28 -23.27 -27.88
N GLU A 465 -2.12 -24.60 -27.99
CA GLU A 465 -3.16 -25.59 -27.64
C GLU A 465 -3.55 -25.49 -26.16
N GLU A 466 -2.57 -25.50 -25.24
CA GLU A 466 -2.83 -25.34 -23.80
C GLU A 466 -3.52 -24.00 -23.47
N LEU A 467 -3.22 -22.93 -24.21
CA LEU A 467 -3.85 -21.64 -24.00
C LEU A 467 -5.28 -21.58 -24.55
N GLU A 468 -5.56 -22.28 -25.64
CA GLU A 468 -6.91 -22.41 -26.21
C GLU A 468 -7.82 -23.19 -25.27
N ASP A 469 -7.34 -24.31 -24.72
CA ASP A 469 -8.07 -25.09 -23.71
C ASP A 469 -8.35 -24.27 -22.45
N LEU A 470 -7.32 -23.60 -21.92
CA LEU A 470 -7.46 -22.69 -20.77
C LEU A 470 -8.44 -21.55 -21.07
N GLU A 471 -8.36 -20.92 -22.24
CA GLU A 471 -9.27 -19.83 -22.61
C GLU A 471 -10.73 -20.30 -22.72
N LEU A 472 -10.94 -21.52 -23.23
CA LEU A 472 -12.26 -22.14 -23.34
C LEU A 472 -12.89 -22.36 -21.97
N ASP A 473 -12.14 -22.98 -21.04
CA ASP A 473 -12.65 -23.33 -19.71
C ASP A 473 -12.81 -22.13 -18.79
N LEU A 474 -11.94 -21.11 -18.92
CA LEU A 474 -12.11 -19.85 -18.19
C LEU A 474 -13.40 -19.11 -18.56
N GLY A 475 -13.94 -19.31 -19.76
CA GLY A 475 -15.18 -18.67 -20.22
C GLY A 475 -15.16 -17.15 -20.05
N ASP A 476 -16.09 -16.61 -19.26
CA ASP A 476 -16.19 -15.17 -18.97
C ASP A 476 -15.04 -14.63 -18.12
N ASP A 477 -14.23 -15.47 -17.48
CA ASP A 477 -13.11 -15.06 -16.63
C ASP A 477 -11.80 -14.85 -17.38
N LYS A 478 -11.74 -15.23 -18.65
CA LYS A 478 -10.53 -15.15 -19.47
C LYS A 478 -9.91 -13.76 -19.52
N TRP A 479 -10.71 -12.70 -19.41
CA TRP A 479 -10.17 -11.33 -19.42
C TRP A 479 -9.24 -11.06 -18.23
N GLN A 480 -9.39 -11.78 -17.12
CA GLN A 480 -8.50 -11.67 -15.96
C GLN A 480 -7.09 -12.19 -16.26
N VAL A 481 -6.95 -13.17 -17.15
CA VAL A 481 -5.68 -13.86 -17.44
C VAL A 481 -5.07 -13.37 -18.75
N PHE A 482 -5.89 -13.04 -19.74
CA PHE A 482 -5.45 -12.75 -21.12
C PHE A 482 -5.54 -11.27 -21.53
N GLN A 483 -6.25 -10.41 -20.79
CA GLN A 483 -6.51 -9.02 -21.20
C GLN A 483 -6.15 -8.01 -20.11
N GLY A 484 -5.98 -6.74 -20.50
CA GLY A 484 -5.67 -5.68 -19.55
C GLY A 484 -4.21 -5.58 -19.11
N TYR A 485 -3.93 -4.51 -18.36
CA TYR A 485 -2.60 -4.17 -17.83
C TYR A 485 -2.20 -4.94 -16.57
N GLN A 486 -3.16 -5.61 -15.93
CA GLN A 486 -2.96 -6.43 -14.75
C GLN A 486 -3.61 -7.77 -15.05
N ARG A 487 -2.79 -8.73 -15.49
CA ARG A 487 -3.21 -10.11 -15.76
C ARG A 487 -2.87 -10.98 -14.56
N SER A 488 -3.82 -11.80 -14.16
CA SER A 488 -3.78 -12.62 -12.95
C SER A 488 -3.17 -14.00 -13.24
N PRO A 489 -2.37 -14.56 -12.32
CA PRO A 489 -1.95 -15.95 -12.39
C PRO A 489 -3.12 -16.89 -12.07
N VAL A 490 -3.05 -18.11 -12.60
CA VAL A 490 -4.11 -19.13 -12.49
C VAL A 490 -3.52 -20.51 -12.21
N ILE A 491 -4.18 -21.29 -11.37
CA ILE A 491 -4.00 -22.75 -11.30
C ILE A 491 -5.11 -23.36 -12.13
N TYR A 492 -4.79 -24.29 -13.02
CA TYR A 492 -5.71 -24.95 -13.93
C TYR A 492 -5.54 -26.46 -13.84
N TRP A 493 -6.65 -27.20 -13.87
CA TRP A 493 -6.70 -28.66 -13.83
C TRP A 493 -7.21 -29.18 -15.18
N PRO A 494 -6.30 -29.54 -16.12
CA PRO A 494 -6.70 -29.90 -17.48
C PRO A 494 -7.66 -31.09 -17.58
N GLU A 495 -7.63 -32.00 -16.61
CA GLU A 495 -8.51 -33.18 -16.62
C GLU A 495 -9.98 -32.86 -16.33
N SER A 496 -10.24 -31.84 -15.50
CA SER A 496 -11.60 -31.45 -15.12
C SER A 496 -12.06 -30.13 -15.76
N GLY A 497 -11.13 -29.34 -16.31
CA GLY A 497 -11.37 -27.97 -16.75
C GLY A 497 -11.49 -26.97 -15.59
N ASP A 498 -11.21 -27.40 -14.35
CA ASP A 498 -11.33 -26.50 -13.20
C ASP A 498 -10.19 -25.50 -13.12
N TYR A 499 -10.44 -24.36 -12.47
CA TYR A 499 -9.45 -23.29 -12.32
C TYR A 499 -9.58 -22.50 -11.02
N ALA A 500 -8.49 -21.82 -10.64
CA ALA A 500 -8.41 -20.86 -9.56
C ALA A 500 -7.51 -19.67 -9.94
N ILE A 501 -8.10 -18.48 -10.12
CA ILE A 501 -7.45 -17.24 -10.54
C ILE A 501 -7.21 -16.34 -9.32
N PHE A 502 -5.98 -15.86 -9.15
CA PHE A 502 -5.58 -15.06 -7.98
C PHE A 502 -5.55 -13.57 -8.34
N ILE A 503 -6.52 -12.81 -7.84
CA ILE A 503 -6.76 -11.42 -8.24
C ILE A 503 -6.45 -10.47 -7.09
N ASP A 504 -5.59 -9.46 -7.33
CA ASP A 504 -5.42 -8.31 -6.43
C ASP A 504 -6.63 -7.37 -6.61
N THR A 505 -7.36 -7.09 -5.53
CA THR A 505 -8.58 -6.28 -5.63
C THR A 505 -8.35 -4.79 -5.44
N ASP A 506 -7.13 -4.37 -5.07
CA ASP A 506 -6.77 -3.03 -4.59
C ASP A 506 -7.52 -2.56 -3.31
N ILE A 507 -8.44 -3.37 -2.76
CA ILE A 507 -9.12 -3.09 -1.49
C ILE A 507 -8.12 -3.17 -0.35
N GLN A 508 -8.12 -2.19 0.52
CA GLN A 508 -7.17 -2.10 1.63
C GLN A 508 -7.81 -2.57 2.93
N MET A 509 -7.09 -3.41 3.67
CA MET A 509 -7.50 -3.87 4.99
C MET A 509 -7.10 -2.86 6.05
N LEU A 510 -8.06 -2.47 6.87
CA LEU A 510 -7.97 -1.37 7.80
C LEU A 510 -7.91 -1.86 9.25
N PRO A 511 -7.12 -1.20 10.12
CA PRO A 511 -7.28 -1.38 11.55
C PRO A 511 -8.61 -0.76 12.02
N GLU A 512 -8.94 -0.96 13.29
CA GLU A 512 -10.05 -0.29 13.99
C GLU A 512 -9.75 1.20 14.20
N PHE A 513 -9.74 1.97 13.11
CA PHE A 513 -9.20 3.33 13.10
C PHE A 513 -9.99 4.30 13.98
N GLU A 514 -11.29 4.10 14.15
CA GLU A 514 -12.13 4.95 15.02
C GLU A 514 -11.77 4.74 16.49
N ALA A 515 -11.67 3.47 16.93
CA ALA A 515 -11.26 3.13 18.28
C ALA A 515 -9.82 3.59 18.56
N ILE A 516 -8.91 3.46 17.58
CA ILE A 516 -7.55 3.99 17.69
C ILE A 516 -7.57 5.51 17.87
N ALA A 517 -8.37 6.23 17.07
CA ALA A 517 -8.45 7.68 17.12
C ALA A 517 -9.04 8.19 18.45
N GLU A 518 -10.09 7.54 18.95
CA GLU A 518 -10.69 7.80 20.26
C GLU A 518 -9.65 7.67 21.36
N ARG A 519 -8.97 6.51 21.42
CA ARG A 519 -7.97 6.24 22.45
C ARG A 519 -6.79 7.21 22.42
N LEU A 520 -6.35 7.62 21.23
CA LEU A 520 -5.29 8.62 21.07
C LEU A 520 -5.74 10.04 21.45
N ARG A 521 -7.02 10.38 21.26
CA ARG A 521 -7.59 11.64 21.75
C ARG A 521 -7.65 11.66 23.27
N GLU A 522 -8.14 10.59 23.89
CA GLU A 522 -8.14 10.45 25.35
C GLU A 522 -6.71 10.61 25.90
N LEU A 523 -5.71 9.97 25.27
CA LEU A 523 -4.30 10.12 25.69
C LEU A 523 -3.80 11.56 25.53
N LYS A 524 -4.16 12.24 24.43
CA LYS A 524 -3.78 13.65 24.21
C LYS A 524 -4.38 14.54 25.28
N GLU A 525 -5.65 14.33 25.63
CA GLU A 525 -6.36 15.09 26.66
C GLU A 525 -5.79 14.79 28.06
N GLY A 526 -5.60 13.52 28.42
CA GLY A 526 -5.02 13.13 29.70
C GLY A 526 -3.60 13.66 29.89
N ARG A 527 -2.76 13.62 28.85
CA ARG A 527 -1.38 14.17 28.89
C ARG A 527 -1.31 15.70 28.99
N SER A 528 -2.42 16.40 28.76
CA SER A 528 -2.51 17.85 28.98
C SER A 528 -2.84 18.22 30.42
N GLN A 529 -3.16 17.24 31.27
CA GLN A 529 -3.45 17.43 32.68
C GLN A 529 -2.20 17.17 33.52
N ASP A 530 -1.97 18.01 34.52
CA ASP A 530 -0.93 17.80 35.52
C ASP A 530 -1.47 16.89 36.64
N VAL A 531 -0.66 15.92 37.07
CA VAL A 531 -1.05 14.92 38.07
C VAL A 531 -0.78 15.47 39.48
N PRO A 532 -1.78 15.53 40.38
CA PRO A 532 -1.57 15.94 41.76
C PRO A 532 -0.58 15.02 42.49
N ILE A 533 0.37 15.61 43.22
CA ILE A 533 1.35 14.86 44.05
C ILE A 533 0.64 13.94 45.06
N ALA A 534 -0.50 14.38 45.61
CA ALA A 534 -1.29 13.60 46.56
C ALA A 534 -1.65 12.21 46.02
N LEU A 535 -1.93 12.09 44.71
CA LEU A 535 -2.21 10.79 44.08
C LEU A 535 -0.97 9.90 44.02
N LEU A 536 0.21 10.46 43.82
CA LEU A 536 1.45 9.68 43.82
C LEU A 536 1.77 9.18 45.23
N THR A 537 1.62 10.03 46.24
CA THR A 537 1.77 9.64 47.65
C THR A 537 0.78 8.54 48.01
N GLN A 538 -0.49 8.69 47.63
CA GLN A 538 -1.52 7.67 47.85
C GLN A 538 -1.15 6.34 47.17
N PHE A 539 -0.71 6.35 45.91
CA PHE A 539 -0.30 5.12 45.22
C PHE A 539 0.88 4.43 45.92
N ILE A 540 1.86 5.21 46.41
CA ILE A 540 3.03 4.68 47.15
C ILE A 540 2.58 4.03 48.47
N GLU A 541 1.62 4.61 49.17
CA GLU A 541 1.06 4.07 50.42
C GLU A 541 0.24 2.81 50.18
N GLU A 542 -0.58 2.77 49.12
CA GLU A 542 -1.42 1.62 48.78
C GLU A 542 -0.62 0.45 48.18
N ASN A 543 0.52 0.72 47.53
CA ASN A 543 1.29 -0.28 46.79
C ASN A 543 2.80 -0.24 47.13
N PRO A 544 3.20 -0.40 48.41
CA PRO A 544 4.57 -0.17 48.86
C PRO A 544 5.61 -1.10 48.20
N ASP A 545 5.19 -2.30 47.80
CA ASP A 545 6.04 -3.32 47.18
C ASP A 545 6.20 -3.18 45.66
N SER A 546 5.47 -2.25 45.03
CA SER A 546 5.53 -2.05 43.58
C SER A 546 6.91 -1.54 43.17
N LYS A 547 7.49 -2.14 42.13
CA LYS A 547 8.80 -1.70 41.60
C LYS A 547 8.78 -0.28 41.03
N VAL A 548 7.59 0.28 40.80
CA VAL A 548 7.40 1.67 40.34
C VAL A 548 7.65 2.67 41.47
N VAL A 549 7.47 2.29 42.74
CA VAL A 549 7.59 3.19 43.91
C VAL A 549 8.94 3.90 43.97
N ASN A 550 10.04 3.19 43.71
CA ASN A 550 11.37 3.82 43.72
C ASN A 550 11.52 4.91 42.65
N LYS A 551 10.89 4.73 41.48
CA LYS A 551 10.89 5.75 40.43
C LYS A 551 10.04 6.96 40.84
N LEU A 552 8.88 6.73 41.46
CA LEU A 552 8.01 7.79 41.94
C LEU A 552 8.67 8.60 43.07
N ARG A 553 9.31 7.95 44.03
CA ARG A 553 10.07 8.63 45.09
C ARG A 553 11.21 9.49 44.54
N ALA A 554 11.91 9.01 43.51
CA ALA A 554 12.93 9.81 42.84
C ALA A 554 12.33 11.06 42.16
N ILE A 555 11.20 10.92 41.45
CA ILE A 555 10.48 12.06 40.85
C ILE A 555 10.08 13.07 41.93
N LEU A 556 9.51 12.60 43.05
CA LEU A 556 9.07 13.46 44.15
C LEU A 556 10.23 14.15 44.86
N SER A 557 11.40 13.51 44.99
CA SER A 557 12.55 14.09 45.69
C SER A 557 13.17 15.30 44.98
N GLU A 558 12.89 15.49 43.69
CA GLU A 558 13.42 16.57 42.86
C GLU A 558 12.37 17.68 42.60
N TRP A 559 11.18 17.59 43.21
CA TRP A 559 10.04 18.44 42.87
C TRP A 559 9.50 19.22 44.08
N ASP A 560 8.82 20.34 43.81
CA ASP A 560 8.13 21.13 44.84
C ASP A 560 6.93 20.34 45.37
N ASP A 561 6.86 20.12 46.69
CA ASP A 561 5.86 19.31 47.39
C ASP A 561 4.40 19.72 47.14
N THR A 562 4.16 20.89 46.52
CA THR A 562 2.80 21.42 46.31
C THR A 562 2.37 21.56 44.85
N ALA A 563 3.30 21.48 43.89
CA ALA A 563 2.99 21.72 42.48
C ALA A 563 2.60 20.41 41.75
N PRO A 564 1.50 20.36 40.99
CA PRO A 564 1.14 19.17 40.23
C PRO A 564 2.20 18.86 39.16
N LEU A 565 2.35 17.58 38.83
CA LEU A 565 3.43 17.06 37.98
C LEU A 565 2.98 16.90 36.54
N PRO A 566 3.65 17.55 35.57
CA PRO A 566 3.42 17.31 34.15
C PRO A 566 3.71 15.87 33.75
N PHE A 567 3.04 15.39 32.68
CA PHE A 567 3.19 14.03 32.18
C PHE A 567 4.66 13.61 31.90
N ASP A 568 5.49 14.54 31.44
CA ASP A 568 6.88 14.26 31.02
C ASP A 568 7.76 13.68 32.14
N TYR A 569 7.42 13.93 33.41
CA TYR A 569 8.11 13.36 34.57
C TYR A 569 7.90 11.85 34.70
N PHE A 570 6.81 11.32 34.14
CA PHE A 570 6.51 9.88 34.14
C PHE A 570 7.11 9.15 32.92
N SER A 571 7.90 9.83 32.08
CA SER A 571 8.49 9.26 30.86
C SER A 571 9.36 8.02 31.11
N THR A 572 9.98 7.91 32.30
CA THR A 572 10.83 6.79 32.73
C THR A 572 10.06 5.55 33.20
N ILE A 573 8.74 5.69 33.43
CA ILE A 573 7.84 4.60 33.82
C ILE A 573 7.13 4.13 32.55
N SER A 574 7.45 2.92 32.06
CA SER A 574 6.83 2.39 30.83
C SER A 574 5.46 1.78 31.12
N TYR A 575 4.71 1.33 30.09
CA TYR A 575 3.46 0.57 30.27
C TYR A 575 3.68 -0.86 29.76
N LYS A 576 4.53 -1.63 30.46
CA LYS A 576 4.94 -2.98 30.02
C LYS A 576 4.82 -4.03 31.10
N SER A 577 5.48 -3.83 32.24
CA SER A 577 5.43 -4.76 33.36
C SER A 577 4.09 -4.67 34.11
N ASN A 578 3.77 -5.66 34.94
CA ASN A 578 2.51 -5.68 35.70
C ASN A 578 2.42 -4.47 36.64
N ASP A 579 3.47 -4.19 37.42
CA ASP A 579 3.53 -3.04 38.35
C ASP A 579 3.36 -1.70 37.63
N GLU A 580 3.99 -1.56 36.46
CA GLU A 580 3.87 -0.38 35.61
C GLU A 580 2.46 -0.20 35.05
N LYS A 581 1.83 -1.29 34.60
CA LYS A 581 0.44 -1.26 34.13
C LYS A 581 -0.50 -0.91 35.27
N GLN A 582 -0.32 -1.53 36.44
CA GLN A 582 -1.09 -1.25 37.64
C GLN A 582 -1.05 0.24 38.01
N PHE A 583 0.12 0.87 37.97
CA PHE A 583 0.26 2.31 38.23
C PHE A 583 -0.58 3.18 37.28
N TYR A 584 -0.45 2.97 35.98
CA TYR A 584 -1.20 3.75 34.99
C TYR A 584 -2.69 3.42 34.94
N ASP A 585 -3.06 2.16 35.20
CA ASP A 585 -4.46 1.76 35.32
C ASP A 585 -5.10 2.37 36.58
N TRP A 586 -4.38 2.40 37.71
CA TRP A 586 -4.83 3.09 38.93
C TRP A 586 -5.00 4.60 38.70
N LEU A 587 -4.04 5.27 38.04
CA LEU A 587 -4.17 6.68 37.68
C LEU A 587 -5.37 6.94 36.76
N ARG A 588 -5.63 6.03 35.80
CA ARG A 588 -6.82 6.12 34.94
C ARG A 588 -8.10 6.07 35.76
N ASP A 589 -8.18 5.20 36.76
CA ASP A 589 -9.35 5.09 37.63
C ASP A 589 -9.57 6.37 38.46
N GLN A 590 -8.51 7.17 38.68
CA GLN A 590 -8.56 8.51 39.28
C GLN A 590 -8.82 9.64 38.26
N GLY A 591 -9.09 9.31 36.98
CA GLY A 591 -9.37 10.27 35.90
C GLY A 591 -8.16 10.69 35.06
N PHE A 592 -6.96 10.17 35.33
CA PHE A 592 -5.72 10.54 34.64
C PHE A 592 -5.31 9.49 33.60
N PHE A 593 -5.76 9.68 32.36
CA PHE A 593 -5.50 8.72 31.29
C PHE A 593 -4.20 9.04 30.51
N LEU A 594 -3.07 8.50 30.97
CA LEU A 594 -1.74 8.91 30.51
C LEU A 594 -1.03 7.92 29.55
N LYS A 595 -1.27 6.61 29.72
CA LYS A 595 -0.72 5.52 28.89
C LYS A 595 -1.70 4.35 28.80
N THR A 596 -1.60 3.57 27.72
CA THR A 596 -2.39 2.36 27.51
C THR A 596 -1.69 1.40 26.55
N SER A 597 -2.09 0.12 26.57
CA SER A 597 -1.75 -0.80 25.50
C SER A 597 -2.61 -0.53 24.27
N MET A 598 -2.02 0.02 23.20
CA MET A 598 -2.71 0.17 21.90
C MET A 598 -2.51 -1.03 20.97
N ARG A 599 -1.45 -1.79 21.19
CA ARG A 599 -0.89 -2.77 20.23
C ARG A 599 -0.97 -4.20 20.75
N GLY A 600 -1.82 -4.45 21.76
CA GLY A 600 -2.08 -5.80 22.23
C GLY A 600 -2.88 -6.58 21.19
N GLN A 601 -2.49 -7.81 20.88
CA GLN A 601 -3.30 -8.69 20.02
C GLN A 601 -4.71 -8.91 20.60
N LYS A 602 -4.83 -8.90 21.94
CA LYS A 602 -6.12 -8.99 22.65
C LYS A 602 -7.06 -7.81 22.36
N GLU A 603 -6.51 -6.62 22.11
CA GLU A 603 -7.31 -5.43 21.80
C GLU A 603 -7.87 -5.47 20.38
N GLY A 604 -7.30 -6.31 19.51
CA GLY A 604 -7.80 -6.53 18.15
C GLY A 604 -7.64 -5.37 17.16
N TYR A 605 -7.34 -4.15 17.62
CA TYR A 605 -7.32 -2.94 16.76
C TYR A 605 -6.45 -3.06 15.51
N PHE A 606 -5.37 -3.84 15.57
CA PHE A 606 -4.40 -3.99 14.50
C PHE A 606 -4.43 -5.38 13.84
N ASN A 607 -5.49 -6.18 14.06
CA ASN A 607 -5.56 -7.55 13.55
C ASN A 607 -5.42 -7.61 12.01
N ALA A 608 -6.03 -6.67 11.29
CA ALA A 608 -5.89 -6.54 9.83
C ALA A 608 -4.44 -6.29 9.35
N SER A 609 -3.54 -5.91 10.25
CA SER A 609 -2.13 -5.63 9.96
C SER A 609 -1.20 -6.79 10.33
N LEU A 610 -1.72 -7.94 10.79
CA LEU A 610 -0.93 -9.07 11.25
C LEU A 610 -1.38 -10.40 10.64
N GLY A 611 -0.44 -11.33 10.52
CA GLY A 611 -0.71 -12.71 10.14
C GLY A 611 -1.18 -12.89 8.69
N PHE A 612 -1.75 -14.05 8.44
CA PHE A 612 -2.43 -14.41 7.20
C PHE A 612 -3.91 -14.64 7.52
N PHE A 613 -4.80 -14.01 6.76
CA PHE A 613 -6.23 -14.15 6.91
C PHE A 613 -6.80 -14.83 5.67
N TYR A 614 -7.73 -15.75 5.89
CA TYR A 614 -8.38 -16.51 4.83
C TYR A 614 -9.87 -16.70 5.15
N ASN A 615 -10.71 -16.39 4.18
CA ASN A 615 -12.13 -16.75 4.13
C ASN A 615 -12.29 -17.66 2.92
N ARG A 616 -12.55 -18.95 3.18
CA ARG A 616 -12.61 -19.96 2.13
C ARG A 616 -13.88 -19.88 1.31
N GLU A 617 -15.00 -19.64 1.97
CA GLU A 617 -16.33 -19.53 1.34
C GLU A 617 -16.34 -18.48 0.22
N GLN A 618 -15.67 -17.34 0.44
CA GLN A 618 -15.62 -16.24 -0.52
C GLN A 618 -14.31 -16.19 -1.31
N GLY A 619 -13.39 -17.13 -1.08
CA GLY A 619 -12.04 -17.13 -1.67
C GLY A 619 -11.23 -15.86 -1.32
N MET A 620 -11.54 -15.17 -0.23
CA MET A 620 -10.96 -13.88 0.13
C MET A 620 -9.79 -14.02 1.09
N TYR A 621 -8.67 -13.34 0.83
CA TYR A 621 -7.48 -13.49 1.66
C TYR A 621 -6.56 -12.27 1.67
N PHE A 622 -5.75 -12.12 2.72
CA PHE A 622 -4.71 -11.09 2.78
C PHE A 622 -3.56 -11.47 3.73
N ALA A 623 -2.42 -10.77 3.60
CA ALA A 623 -1.24 -11.00 4.42
C ALA A 623 -0.70 -9.70 5.06
N GLY A 624 -0.73 -9.65 6.40
CA GLY A 624 -0.15 -8.61 7.21
C GLY A 624 1.32 -8.85 7.60
N GLY A 625 1.71 -8.24 8.72
CA GLY A 625 3.02 -8.40 9.37
C GLY A 625 3.13 -9.69 10.21
N LYS A 626 4.30 -9.94 10.78
CA LYS A 626 4.50 -11.00 11.78
C LYS A 626 4.67 -10.42 13.19
N GLY A 627 4.50 -11.26 14.20
CA GLY A 627 4.72 -10.90 15.60
C GLY A 627 3.68 -9.89 16.12
N SER A 628 4.16 -8.85 16.79
CA SER A 628 3.32 -7.79 17.38
C SER A 628 3.08 -6.62 16.43
N PRO A 629 1.95 -5.88 16.54
CA PRO A 629 1.71 -4.68 15.75
C PRO A 629 2.83 -3.64 15.90
N GLN A 630 3.23 -3.06 14.78
CA GLN A 630 4.20 -1.96 14.76
C GLN A 630 3.50 -0.63 15.01
N SER A 631 4.18 0.30 15.69
CA SER A 631 3.64 1.66 15.90
C SER A 631 3.61 2.49 14.62
N LYS A 632 4.33 2.04 13.59
CA LYS A 632 4.41 2.69 12.29
C LYS A 632 4.30 1.64 11.21
N ILE A 633 3.36 1.82 10.29
CA ILE A 633 3.09 0.89 9.19
C ILE A 633 3.08 1.68 7.89
N GLU A 634 3.92 1.26 6.95
CA GLU A 634 4.12 1.96 5.67
C GLU A 634 2.91 1.82 4.74
N ASN A 635 2.34 0.62 4.60
CA ASN A 635 1.25 0.31 3.69
C ASN A 635 0.22 -0.63 4.33
N PHE A 636 -1.04 -0.52 3.92
CA PHE A 636 -2.06 -1.51 4.27
C PHE A 636 -1.82 -2.82 3.54
N SER A 637 -2.32 -3.91 4.12
CA SER A 637 -2.50 -5.17 3.41
C SER A 637 -3.60 -4.97 2.35
N HIS A 638 -3.43 -5.59 1.19
CA HIS A 638 -4.47 -5.64 0.17
C HIS A 638 -5.29 -6.92 0.33
N LEU A 639 -6.58 -6.85 0.05
CA LEU A 639 -7.45 -8.01 -0.11
C LEU A 639 -7.25 -8.63 -1.49
N TYR A 640 -7.11 -9.94 -1.52
CA TYR A 640 -7.07 -10.75 -2.72
C TYR A 640 -8.29 -11.65 -2.77
N VAL A 641 -8.69 -12.03 -3.98
CA VAL A 641 -9.77 -12.98 -4.24
C VAL A 641 -9.23 -14.11 -5.10
N ILE A 642 -9.56 -15.35 -4.73
CA ILE A 642 -9.40 -16.54 -5.56
C ILE A 642 -10.73 -16.77 -6.25
N LYS A 643 -10.84 -16.37 -7.52
CA LYS A 643 -12.01 -16.69 -8.35
C LYS A 643 -11.84 -18.09 -8.94
N HIS A 644 -12.79 -18.99 -8.73
CA HIS A 644 -12.64 -20.39 -9.10
C HIS A 644 -13.92 -21.02 -9.66
N SER A 645 -13.78 -22.14 -10.36
CA SER A 645 -14.87 -22.96 -10.90
C SER A 645 -15.44 -23.97 -9.89
N PHE A 646 -14.69 -24.32 -8.84
CA PHE A 646 -15.10 -25.31 -7.85
C PHE A 646 -16.33 -24.88 -7.04
N ASP A 647 -17.11 -25.84 -6.54
CA ASP A 647 -18.11 -25.60 -5.50
C ASP A 647 -17.46 -25.14 -4.18
N VAL A 648 -16.31 -25.75 -3.85
CA VAL A 648 -15.46 -25.38 -2.70
C VAL A 648 -14.00 -25.49 -3.12
N LEU A 649 -13.21 -24.44 -2.87
CA LEU A 649 -11.80 -24.44 -3.23
C LEU A 649 -11.01 -25.54 -2.47
N PRO A 650 -10.14 -26.31 -3.17
CA PRO A 650 -9.27 -27.30 -2.54
C PRO A 650 -8.42 -26.69 -1.40
N GLU A 651 -8.30 -27.45 -0.31
CA GLU A 651 -7.68 -27.02 0.94
C GLU A 651 -6.17 -26.76 0.77
N GLU A 652 -5.57 -27.54 -0.12
CA GLU A 652 -4.16 -27.50 -0.51
C GLU A 652 -3.78 -26.16 -1.16
N VAL A 653 -4.74 -25.43 -1.75
CA VAL A 653 -4.49 -24.09 -2.29
C VAL A 653 -4.12 -23.11 -1.16
N GLU A 654 -4.70 -23.25 0.03
CA GLU A 654 -4.34 -22.43 1.20
C GLU A 654 -2.91 -22.73 1.66
N ASN A 655 -2.48 -23.98 1.60
CA ASN A 655 -1.15 -24.40 2.05
C ASN A 655 -0.02 -23.73 1.25
N LEU A 656 -0.28 -23.37 -0.01
CA LEU A 656 0.71 -22.72 -0.88
C LEU A 656 1.22 -21.36 -0.36
N PHE A 657 0.52 -20.75 0.60
CA PHE A 657 0.90 -19.48 1.21
C PHE A 657 1.85 -19.63 2.42
N ASP A 658 2.16 -20.85 2.86
CA ASP A 658 2.93 -21.15 4.09
C ASP A 658 4.44 -21.03 3.88
N VAL A 659 4.86 -19.95 3.23
CA VAL A 659 6.24 -19.72 2.82
C VAL A 659 6.68 -18.29 3.15
N TYR A 660 7.57 -18.17 4.15
CA TYR A 660 7.94 -16.86 4.75
C TYR A 660 9.15 -16.18 4.12
N HIS A 661 9.74 -16.78 3.09
CA HIS A 661 10.90 -16.23 2.40
C HIS A 661 10.55 -15.61 1.05
N LEU A 662 9.34 -15.81 0.51
CA LEU A 662 8.92 -15.13 -0.73
C LEU A 662 8.82 -13.61 -0.48
N ARG A 663 8.05 -13.22 0.54
CA ARG A 663 8.07 -11.89 1.13
C ARG A 663 9.01 -11.94 2.33
N HIS A 664 10.14 -11.23 2.29
CA HIS A 664 11.22 -11.36 3.28
C HIS A 664 10.71 -11.34 4.73
N ARG A 665 10.80 -12.49 5.42
CA ARG A 665 10.38 -12.71 6.81
C ARG A 665 8.92 -12.37 7.09
N LEU A 666 8.04 -12.48 6.11
CA LEU A 666 6.63 -12.09 6.21
C LEU A 666 5.72 -13.10 5.52
N PRO A 667 4.44 -13.20 5.94
CA PRO A 667 3.45 -13.96 5.19
C PRO A 667 3.26 -13.41 3.77
N THR A 668 2.95 -14.30 2.83
CA THR A 668 2.83 -14.00 1.40
C THR A 668 1.37 -14.09 0.93
N VAL A 669 1.04 -13.31 -0.09
CA VAL A 669 -0.22 -13.39 -0.86
C VAL A 669 -0.02 -14.06 -2.23
N THR A 670 1.22 -14.47 -2.51
CA THR A 670 1.59 -15.14 -3.76
C THR A 670 1.97 -16.58 -3.42
N PRO A 671 1.24 -17.57 -3.96
CA PRO A 671 1.63 -18.98 -3.93
C PRO A 671 3.07 -19.17 -4.43
N TYR A 672 3.85 -20.02 -3.75
CA TYR A 672 5.26 -20.20 -4.09
C TYR A 672 5.53 -20.66 -5.55
N PRO A 673 4.68 -21.47 -6.22
CA PRO A 673 4.94 -21.88 -7.61
C PRO A 673 4.97 -20.67 -8.56
N PHE A 674 4.13 -19.66 -8.33
CA PHE A 674 4.13 -18.44 -9.15
C PHE A 674 5.39 -17.59 -8.96
N LYS A 675 6.02 -17.61 -7.78
CA LYS A 675 7.31 -16.92 -7.58
C LYS A 675 8.43 -17.65 -8.32
N HIS A 676 8.42 -18.99 -8.34
CA HIS A 676 9.37 -19.79 -9.12
C HIS A 676 9.18 -19.58 -10.63
N LEU A 677 7.93 -19.59 -11.11
CA LEU A 677 7.59 -19.26 -12.50
C LEU A 677 8.06 -17.87 -12.90
N ARG A 678 7.92 -16.89 -12.01
CA ARG A 678 8.41 -15.53 -12.25
C ARG A 678 9.91 -15.51 -12.45
N GLU A 679 10.65 -16.25 -11.64
CA GLU A 679 12.09 -16.36 -11.80
C GLU A 679 12.43 -17.08 -13.11
N TYR A 680 11.80 -18.22 -13.42
CA TYR A 680 12.00 -18.92 -14.69
C TYR A 680 11.78 -18.00 -15.91
N ALA A 681 10.67 -17.25 -15.93
CA ALA A 681 10.37 -16.29 -16.98
C ALA A 681 11.44 -15.20 -17.13
N GLU A 682 12.05 -14.75 -16.02
CA GLU A 682 13.21 -13.84 -16.09
C GLU A 682 14.45 -14.53 -16.65
N MET A 683 14.69 -15.81 -16.34
CA MET A 683 15.82 -16.57 -16.91
C MET A 683 15.71 -16.71 -18.43
N GLN A 684 14.51 -16.99 -18.96
CA GLN A 684 14.30 -17.19 -20.41
C GLN A 684 14.60 -15.93 -21.23
N ARG A 685 14.46 -14.74 -20.67
CA ARG A 685 14.75 -13.47 -21.36
C ARG A 685 16.19 -13.35 -21.87
N PHE A 686 17.12 -14.08 -21.26
CA PHE A 686 18.54 -14.01 -21.59
C PHE A 686 19.02 -15.23 -22.38
N LYS A 687 18.13 -16.19 -22.66
CA LYS A 687 18.37 -17.33 -23.54
C LYS A 687 17.95 -16.94 -24.96
N SER A 688 18.85 -16.27 -25.66
CA SER A 688 18.73 -15.95 -27.09
C SER A 688 19.81 -16.67 -27.87
#